data_AF-A0A2E7EFS8-F1
#
_entry.id   AF-A0A2E7EFS8-F1
#
_cell.length_a   1.000
_cell.length_b   1.000
_cell.length_c   1.000
_cell.angle_alpha   90.00
_cell.angle_beta   90.00
_cell.angle_gamma   90.00
#
_symmetry.space_group_name_H-M   'P 1'
#
loop_
_entity.id
_entity.type
_entity.pdbx_description
1 polymer ?
#
loop_
_entity_poly.entity_id
_entity_poly.type
_entity_poly.pdbx_seq_one_letter_code
_entity_poly.pdbx_strand_id
1 'polypeptide(L)'
;MHNAKPFEGALRLRSRLFMRLGIPITLLFFLLIPSTTLGQLPLEGQILPPPSIFGGGSTTEAVPQGTPIPSPMANAGQRRIRVFSRSSVRWQLRWFPSNDGLERIGVIDSGVNIIIDNLNGFDTVDISTDRLVIWTPSNSLPDLEGNSAQSGDAPLEFYLEGNIVFRQGDRVIYADRMYYNVQEERGVVLNSELLTPIPGYQGLIRLKAEVLQQIDKYNFQGFNGALTTSRLGVPGYWLQSGQFTFQDAPDAIGPTLTESSLFGGGDPAQKRINARNNLVYLNSWPVFYWPFLAGDLDRPAFYLESVAVRNDQVYGNQIETDWNLFQLLGMRRAPPGTTWTGSLDYFSKRGFGLGTNFRYDRNRFLNHDGRVYGFFDAWGIYDTGFDNLGRGRRRVPLETNRRGRILARHRQELHHDLQFTLEFGLISDRNFLEEYYEEEWDDEKDQATGIELRKTRDNHSWAFWSQVRLNDFFTETEWLPRFDHYLLGQPVFGDNFTVFSHTNVGYPKLLTASAPIFPPDLAKFDPLAWEFEREGLRAASRNEISMPLSVGPTKIVPYASGEFAYWKQDIERNEATRLLGQLGVRSSLPFWRVDPTVRSELFNLNGLAHKVVIESDFFYANSDFLLENLPLYDQLDDDSIEFFRRRFFFDTFGGIAGGDVPLRFDERYYALRSGIQRNLTSPTTEVADDLMLFEVNARQRWQTKRGLPGSQRVIDYITLNLGAFFYPKPDRDNFGESVGLVNYDFVWNVGDRVSIVSDGQFDFFEDGLRTASLAGVVSRPGKLRYAGGIRGVDGPFQSTILFGSTSFRLDHKWLINYGSSVDLGDTGNIGQRGQIVRVGESFLVGLGFNYDHSRDNFGVGLLVEPRFLPGRINRLSGMPIPPVGMNGLE
;
A
#
# COMPACT_ATOMS: atom_id res chain seq x y z
N MET A 1 60.95 28.04 51.98
CA MET A 1 62.04 29.02 51.80
C MET A 1 61.63 29.98 50.70
N HIS A 2 61.57 31.27 51.05
CA HIS A 2 61.74 32.49 50.24
C HIS A 2 61.03 32.60 48.87
N ASN A 3 60.03 33.50 48.77
CA ASN A 3 60.15 34.92 48.32
C ASN A 3 59.80 35.00 46.81
N ALA A 4 59.14 36.02 46.24
CA ALA A 4 58.52 37.25 46.69
C ALA A 4 57.59 37.75 45.56
N LYS A 5 56.63 38.60 45.93
CA LYS A 5 55.78 39.52 45.11
C LYS A 5 56.64 40.61 44.37
N PRO A 6 56.08 41.67 43.70
CA PRO A 6 54.85 41.91 42.91
C PRO A 6 55.09 42.76 41.60
N PHE A 7 54.02 43.17 40.89
CA PHE A 7 53.74 44.45 40.16
C PHE A 7 52.94 44.16 38.86
N GLU A 8 51.62 44.46 38.79
CA GLU A 8 50.95 45.73 38.42
C GLU A 8 50.97 46.09 36.92
N GLY A 9 49.79 46.28 36.31
CA GLY A 9 49.63 46.85 34.97
C GLY A 9 48.39 46.38 34.20
N ALA A 10 47.32 47.17 34.26
CA ALA A 10 46.00 46.92 33.67
C ALA A 10 45.91 47.21 32.14
N LEU A 11 45.06 46.47 31.40
CA LEU A 11 43.82 46.98 30.78
C LEU A 11 43.11 45.96 29.85
N ARG A 12 41.85 45.67 30.18
CA ARG A 12 40.65 45.41 29.34
C ARG A 12 40.69 44.30 28.25
N LEU A 13 40.07 43.13 28.50
CA LEU A 13 38.63 42.76 28.33
C LEU A 13 38.24 42.31 26.89
N ARG A 14 38.22 40.99 26.65
CA ARG A 14 37.01 40.14 26.54
C ARG A 14 37.29 38.79 25.83
N SER A 15 37.41 37.75 26.68
CA SER A 15 37.00 36.34 26.52
C SER A 15 37.09 35.64 25.14
N ARG A 16 38.22 34.95 24.93
CA ARG A 16 38.31 33.60 24.32
C ARG A 16 39.36 32.80 25.10
N LEU A 17 39.01 31.57 25.51
CA LEU A 17 39.83 30.32 25.64
C LEU A 17 39.13 29.40 26.69
N PHE A 18 38.70 28.18 26.38
CA PHE A 18 39.49 26.95 26.16
C PHE A 18 40.65 26.77 27.16
N MET A 19 40.52 25.88 28.16
CA MET A 19 41.11 24.53 28.15
C MET A 19 41.03 23.79 29.51
N ARG A 20 40.61 22.52 29.41
CA ARG A 20 41.22 21.29 29.96
C ARG A 20 41.04 20.82 31.42
N LEU A 21 40.80 19.49 31.43
CA LEU A 21 41.08 18.41 32.39
C LEU A 21 39.92 18.09 33.35
N GLY A 22 39.44 16.86 33.45
CA GLY A 22 39.82 15.60 32.79
C GLY A 22 38.86 14.50 33.26
N ILE A 23 38.51 13.55 32.38
CA ILE A 23 37.67 12.39 32.71
C ILE A 23 38.17 11.22 31.87
N PRO A 24 38.32 10.01 32.46
CA PRO A 24 39.09 8.92 31.87
C PRO A 24 38.36 8.20 30.74
N ILE A 25 39.19 7.49 29.99
CA ILE A 25 38.87 6.50 28.96
C ILE A 25 38.30 5.25 29.62
N THR A 26 37.05 4.88 29.33
CA THR A 26 36.59 3.48 29.29
C THR A 26 35.30 3.36 28.45
N LEU A 27 35.31 2.38 27.53
CA LEU A 27 34.24 1.53 26.93
C LEU A 27 32.77 1.80 27.39
N LEU A 28 31.69 1.61 26.62
CA LEU A 28 31.36 0.64 25.56
C LEU A 28 29.99 1.02 24.95
N PHE A 29 29.80 0.69 23.65
CA PHE A 29 28.60 0.33 22.87
C PHE A 29 27.16 0.59 23.39
N PHE A 30 26.25 1.05 22.49
CA PHE A 30 24.91 0.46 22.24
C PHE A 30 24.28 0.94 20.92
N LEU A 31 23.77 -0.04 20.16
CA LEU A 31 23.06 -0.01 18.88
C LEU A 31 21.53 0.15 19.12
N LEU A 32 20.85 1.01 18.35
CA LEU A 32 19.89 0.62 17.29
C LEU A 32 18.74 -0.27 17.78
N ILE A 33 17.61 0.37 18.10
CA ILE A 33 16.28 -0.25 18.14
C ILE A 33 15.71 -0.09 16.73
N PRO A 34 15.06 -1.12 16.16
CA PRO A 34 14.43 -1.02 14.84
C PRO A 34 13.56 0.24 14.81
N SER A 35 13.86 1.10 13.87
CA SER A 35 12.96 2.19 13.52
C SER A 35 11.73 1.54 12.95
N THR A 36 10.75 1.21 13.80
CA THR A 36 9.37 1.09 13.35
C THR A 36 9.12 2.40 12.64
N THR A 37 9.06 2.33 11.31
CA THR A 37 8.44 3.39 10.54
C THR A 37 7.09 3.64 11.19
N LEU A 38 6.60 4.87 11.13
CA LEU A 38 5.19 5.16 11.39
C LEU A 38 4.37 4.42 10.33
N GLY A 39 4.29 3.09 10.45
CA GLY A 39 3.28 2.26 9.87
C GLY A 39 1.96 2.87 10.26
N GLN A 40 1.05 2.92 9.30
CA GLN A 40 -0.34 3.21 9.58
C GLN A 40 -0.75 2.39 10.79
N LEU A 41 -1.03 3.06 11.92
CA LEU A 41 -1.85 2.48 12.97
C LEU A 41 -2.98 1.73 12.27
N PRO A 42 -3.19 0.42 12.52
CA PRO A 42 -4.30 -0.32 11.96
C PRO A 42 -5.57 0.17 12.64
N LEU A 43 -6.06 1.33 12.22
CA LEU A 43 -7.43 1.77 12.41
C LEU A 43 -8.19 1.39 11.15
N GLU A 44 -8.19 0.10 10.83
CA GLU A 44 -9.21 -0.50 9.95
C GLU A 44 -10.48 -0.76 10.78
N GLY A 45 -10.97 0.30 11.44
CA GLY A 45 -12.37 0.38 11.79
C GLY A 45 -13.08 0.90 10.56
N GLN A 46 -14.01 0.13 9.97
CA GLN A 46 -14.88 0.57 8.88
C GLN A 46 -15.49 1.95 9.17
N ILE A 47 -14.86 3.01 8.66
CA ILE A 47 -15.50 4.31 8.55
C ILE A 47 -16.39 4.19 7.31
N LEU A 48 -17.65 3.84 7.55
CA LEU A 48 -18.69 3.95 6.53
C LEU A 48 -18.59 5.34 5.87
N PRO A 49 -18.65 5.43 4.53
CA PRO A 49 -18.61 6.72 3.84
C PRO A 49 -19.69 7.64 4.43
N PRO A 50 -19.43 8.95 4.57
CA PRO A 50 -20.48 9.89 4.91
C PRO A 50 -21.61 9.75 3.86
N PRO A 51 -22.89 9.76 4.26
CA PRO A 51 -23.96 9.89 3.29
C PRO A 51 -23.69 11.16 2.48
N SER A 52 -23.71 11.03 1.16
CA SER A 52 -23.61 12.14 0.21
C SER A 52 -24.73 13.14 0.49
N ILE A 53 -24.42 14.19 1.25
CA ILE A 53 -25.24 15.38 1.37
C ILE A 53 -24.48 16.50 0.66
N PHE A 54 -24.58 16.53 -0.66
CA PHE A 54 -24.34 17.74 -1.44
C PHE A 54 -25.71 18.29 -1.86
N GLY A 55 -26.27 19.09 -0.97
CA GLY A 55 -27.35 20.03 -1.25
C GLY A 55 -26.92 21.38 -0.70
N GLY A 56 -26.19 22.16 -1.50
CA GLY A 56 -25.64 23.44 -1.11
C GLY A 56 -25.12 24.18 -2.34
N GLY A 57 -26.04 24.79 -3.08
CA GLY A 57 -25.73 25.56 -4.27
C GLY A 57 -24.96 26.84 -3.95
N SER A 58 -23.88 27.08 -4.70
CA SER A 58 -23.26 28.39 -4.79
C SER A 58 -24.14 29.30 -5.63
N THR A 59 -24.51 30.46 -5.07
CA THR A 59 -25.22 31.53 -5.75
C THR A 59 -24.33 32.20 -6.79
N THR A 60 -24.46 31.80 -8.05
CA THR A 60 -24.12 32.63 -9.21
C THR A 60 -25.41 33.16 -9.80
N GLU A 61 -25.49 34.48 -10.00
CA GLU A 61 -26.65 35.17 -10.57
C GLU A 61 -27.16 34.48 -11.84
N ALA A 62 -28.40 34.00 -11.77
CA ALA A 62 -29.09 33.37 -12.87
C ALA A 62 -29.63 34.45 -13.82
N VAL A 63 -29.24 34.37 -15.09
CA VAL A 63 -30.04 34.91 -16.19
C VAL A 63 -31.35 34.11 -16.23
N PRO A 64 -32.54 34.71 -16.44
CA PRO A 64 -33.80 33.98 -16.33
C PRO A 64 -33.89 32.89 -17.41
N GLN A 65 -33.72 31.62 -17.03
CA GLN A 65 -34.10 30.49 -17.87
C GLN A 65 -35.61 30.28 -17.70
N GLY A 66 -36.34 30.43 -18.81
CA GLY A 66 -37.71 29.96 -18.89
C GLY A 66 -37.76 28.45 -18.64
N THR A 67 -38.72 28.03 -17.82
CA THR A 67 -39.07 26.63 -17.57
C THR A 67 -39.11 25.80 -18.87
N PRO A 68 -38.38 24.67 -18.97
CA PRO A 68 -38.58 23.73 -20.07
C PRO A 68 -39.92 23.01 -19.85
N ILE A 69 -40.82 23.11 -20.82
CA ILE A 69 -42.01 22.26 -20.91
C ILE A 69 -41.50 20.81 -21.14
N PRO A 70 -41.99 19.79 -20.40
CA PRO A 70 -41.65 18.40 -20.70
C PRO A 70 -42.17 18.07 -22.10
N SER A 71 -41.26 17.81 -23.03
CA SER A 71 -41.62 17.29 -24.35
C SER A 71 -41.77 15.77 -24.28
N PRO A 72 -42.72 15.16 -25.01
CA PRO A 72 -42.80 13.71 -25.14
C PRO A 72 -41.50 13.17 -25.73
N MET A 73 -40.94 12.13 -25.11
CA MET A 73 -39.71 11.46 -25.56
C MET A 73 -39.89 10.95 -26.99
N ALA A 74 -38.91 11.20 -27.87
CA ALA A 74 -38.85 10.54 -29.16
C ALA A 74 -38.65 9.02 -28.95
N ASN A 75 -39.28 8.20 -29.78
CA ASN A 75 -39.16 6.74 -29.72
C ASN A 75 -37.73 6.30 -30.11
N ALA A 76 -37.30 5.12 -29.65
CA ALA A 76 -36.02 4.53 -30.05
C ALA A 76 -35.90 4.45 -31.58
N GLY A 77 -34.80 4.96 -32.15
CA GLY A 77 -34.57 5.01 -33.59
C GLY A 77 -35.13 6.24 -34.31
N GLN A 78 -35.72 7.21 -33.58
CA GLN A 78 -36.12 8.52 -34.13
C GLN A 78 -35.31 9.64 -33.47
N ARG A 79 -34.83 10.59 -34.28
CA ARG A 79 -34.11 11.79 -33.83
C ARG A 79 -34.96 13.05 -34.02
N ARG A 80 -34.79 14.04 -33.14
CA ARG A 80 -35.50 15.33 -33.20
C ARG A 80 -34.48 16.46 -33.26
N ILE A 81 -34.68 17.43 -34.16
CA ILE A 81 -33.80 18.59 -34.32
C ILE A 81 -34.58 19.84 -33.93
N ARG A 82 -33.99 20.71 -33.11
CA ARG A 82 -34.58 21.98 -32.66
C ARG A 82 -33.58 23.11 -32.85
N VAL A 83 -33.96 24.15 -33.57
CA VAL A 83 -33.10 25.30 -33.87
C VAL A 83 -33.64 26.55 -33.17
N PHE A 84 -32.80 27.11 -32.31
CA PHE A 84 -33.06 28.35 -31.58
C PHE A 84 -32.12 29.43 -32.09
N SER A 85 -32.51 30.70 -31.95
CA SER A 85 -31.55 31.76 -32.18
C SER A 85 -30.53 31.82 -31.04
N ARG A 86 -29.27 32.07 -31.40
CA ARG A 86 -28.19 32.33 -30.44
C ARG A 86 -28.30 33.71 -29.78
N SER A 87 -29.04 34.64 -30.39
CA SER A 87 -29.16 36.03 -29.94
C SER A 87 -30.60 36.55 -30.06
N SER A 88 -30.81 37.85 -29.84
CA SER A 88 -32.10 38.50 -30.09
C SER A 88 -32.45 38.62 -31.59
N VAL A 89 -31.49 38.36 -32.49
CA VAL A 89 -31.70 38.34 -33.95
C VAL A 89 -32.26 37.00 -34.37
N ARG A 90 -33.38 36.95 -35.10
CA ARG A 90 -33.95 35.67 -35.58
C ARG A 90 -33.05 35.05 -36.64
N TRP A 91 -32.87 33.73 -36.58
CA TRP A 91 -32.17 32.97 -37.60
C TRP A 91 -32.92 33.04 -38.95
N GLN A 92 -32.19 32.94 -40.06
CA GLN A 92 -32.76 32.92 -41.41
C GLN A 92 -32.40 31.63 -42.11
N LEU A 93 -33.38 30.80 -42.48
CA LEU A 93 -33.19 29.58 -43.25
C LEU A 93 -33.52 29.81 -44.72
N ARG A 94 -32.62 29.41 -45.61
CA ARG A 94 -32.83 29.38 -47.06
C ARG A 94 -32.53 27.98 -47.58
N TRP A 95 -33.48 27.39 -48.30
CA TRP A 95 -33.30 26.09 -48.95
C TRP A 95 -32.91 26.27 -50.41
N PHE A 96 -31.89 25.53 -50.85
CA PHE A 96 -31.44 25.45 -52.23
C PHE A 96 -31.53 23.98 -52.70
N PRO A 97 -31.94 23.70 -53.95
CA PRO A 97 -31.82 22.36 -54.51
C PRO A 97 -30.37 22.06 -54.88
N SER A 98 -29.94 20.80 -54.74
CA SER A 98 -28.69 20.29 -55.32
C SER A 98 -28.79 20.24 -56.86
N ASN A 99 -27.65 20.20 -57.55
CA ASN A 99 -27.56 20.17 -59.02
C ASN A 99 -28.26 18.95 -59.65
N ASP A 100 -28.38 17.84 -58.93
CA ASP A 100 -29.06 16.62 -59.35
C ASP A 100 -30.53 16.55 -58.90
N GLY A 101 -30.98 17.53 -58.09
CA GLY A 101 -32.33 17.58 -57.51
C GLY A 101 -32.62 16.55 -56.42
N LEU A 102 -31.67 15.68 -56.09
CA LEU A 102 -31.85 14.59 -55.13
C LEU A 102 -31.74 15.08 -53.68
N GLU A 103 -30.99 16.16 -53.45
CA GLU A 103 -30.76 16.77 -52.14
C GLU A 103 -31.29 18.20 -52.05
N ARG A 104 -31.60 18.62 -50.81
CA ARG A 104 -31.80 20.02 -50.45
C ARG A 104 -30.74 20.49 -49.46
N ILE A 105 -30.29 21.73 -49.68
CA ILE A 105 -29.25 22.40 -48.93
C ILE A 105 -29.90 23.55 -48.14
N GLY A 106 -29.99 23.42 -46.82
CA GLY A 106 -30.53 24.43 -45.92
C GLY A 106 -29.40 25.28 -45.36
N VAL A 107 -29.34 26.56 -45.69
CA VAL A 107 -28.38 27.51 -45.13
C VAL A 107 -29.08 28.33 -44.05
N ILE A 108 -28.55 28.28 -42.83
CA ILE A 108 -29.01 29.05 -41.69
C ILE A 108 -27.95 30.06 -41.28
N ASP A 109 -28.30 31.35 -41.36
CA ASP A 109 -27.43 32.47 -40.99
C ASP A 109 -27.95 33.19 -39.73
N SER A 110 -27.13 34.09 -39.17
CA SER A 110 -27.42 34.96 -38.02
C SER A 110 -27.35 34.31 -36.63
N GLY A 111 -26.53 33.28 -36.46
CA GLY A 111 -26.25 32.66 -35.16
C GLY A 111 -27.35 31.74 -34.65
N VAL A 112 -27.04 30.45 -34.53
CA VAL A 112 -28.00 29.42 -34.12
C VAL A 112 -27.48 28.56 -32.97
N ASN A 113 -28.42 28.07 -32.17
CA ASN A 113 -28.23 26.96 -31.24
C ASN A 113 -29.11 25.79 -31.70
N ILE A 114 -28.53 24.62 -31.88
CA ILE A 114 -29.17 23.43 -32.41
C ILE A 114 -29.14 22.36 -31.33
N ILE A 115 -30.31 21.83 -30.97
CA ILE A 115 -30.42 20.71 -30.05
C ILE A 115 -30.91 19.50 -30.84
N ILE A 116 -30.14 18.41 -30.79
CA ILE A 116 -30.49 17.14 -31.42
C ILE A 116 -30.73 16.11 -30.32
N ASP A 117 -31.97 15.64 -30.21
CA ASP A 117 -32.38 14.60 -29.25
C ASP A 117 -32.33 13.21 -29.92
N ASN A 118 -31.95 12.19 -29.15
CA ASN A 118 -31.92 10.78 -29.59
C ASN A 118 -31.11 10.54 -30.87
N LEU A 119 -29.88 11.03 -30.92
CA LEU A 119 -28.93 10.67 -31.98
C LEU A 119 -28.38 9.26 -31.67
N ASN A 120 -28.37 8.32 -32.63
CA ASN A 120 -27.94 6.93 -32.38
C ASN A 120 -26.61 6.87 -31.59
N GLY A 121 -26.67 6.40 -30.34
CA GLY A 121 -25.51 6.30 -29.43
C GLY A 121 -25.29 7.48 -28.46
N PHE A 122 -26.07 8.57 -28.55
CA PHE A 122 -25.93 9.79 -27.74
C PHE A 122 -27.29 10.36 -27.28
N ASP A 123 -27.43 10.73 -26.01
CA ASP A 123 -28.70 11.24 -25.44
C ASP A 123 -29.14 12.59 -26.04
N THR A 124 -28.27 13.60 -26.00
CA THR A 124 -28.55 14.94 -26.52
C THR A 124 -27.25 15.62 -26.95
N VAL A 125 -27.28 16.25 -28.13
CA VAL A 125 -26.19 17.05 -28.68
C VAL A 125 -26.63 18.51 -28.80
N ASP A 126 -25.86 19.44 -28.26
CA ASP A 126 -26.08 20.90 -28.34
C ASP A 126 -24.97 21.55 -29.18
N ILE A 127 -25.33 22.27 -30.24
CA ILE A 127 -24.41 22.89 -31.18
C ILE A 127 -24.72 24.38 -31.30
N SER A 128 -23.76 25.24 -31.00
CA SER A 128 -23.84 26.68 -31.24
C SER A 128 -22.90 27.09 -32.37
N THR A 129 -23.34 27.88 -33.33
CA THR A 129 -22.48 28.40 -34.43
C THR A 129 -23.06 29.68 -35.03
N ASP A 130 -22.24 30.44 -35.78
CA ASP A 130 -22.70 31.63 -36.49
C ASP A 130 -23.45 31.29 -37.78
N ARG A 131 -23.02 30.23 -38.48
CA ARG A 131 -23.61 29.76 -39.72
C ARG A 131 -23.65 28.23 -39.78
N LEU A 132 -24.79 27.70 -40.22
CA LEU A 132 -25.01 26.27 -40.43
C LEU A 132 -25.45 26.03 -41.87
N VAL A 133 -24.90 24.99 -42.49
CA VAL A 133 -25.42 24.41 -43.73
C VAL A 133 -25.81 22.97 -43.44
N ILE A 134 -27.01 22.59 -43.85
CA ILE A 134 -27.58 21.25 -43.69
C ILE A 134 -27.80 20.66 -45.08
N TRP A 135 -27.29 19.47 -45.35
CA TRP A 135 -27.67 18.67 -46.52
C TRP A 135 -28.57 17.53 -46.11
N THR A 136 -29.67 17.35 -46.84
CA THR A 136 -30.67 16.31 -46.56
C THR A 136 -31.39 15.90 -47.84
N PRO A 137 -31.90 14.66 -47.95
CA PRO A 137 -32.66 14.23 -49.12
C PRO A 137 -33.93 15.08 -49.33
N SER A 138 -34.27 15.34 -50.60
CA SER A 138 -35.44 16.16 -50.97
C SER A 138 -36.79 15.65 -50.48
N ASN A 139 -36.87 14.36 -50.12
CA ASN A 139 -38.07 13.68 -49.63
C ASN A 139 -38.16 13.60 -48.09
N SER A 140 -37.16 14.09 -47.35
CA SER A 140 -37.09 13.96 -45.89
C SER A 140 -36.56 15.23 -45.20
N LEU A 141 -37.21 16.38 -45.44
CA LEU A 141 -36.79 17.65 -44.84
C LEU A 141 -36.91 17.61 -43.31
N PRO A 142 -35.86 18.00 -42.56
CA PRO A 142 -35.91 18.04 -41.10
C PRO A 142 -36.79 19.20 -40.63
N ASP A 143 -37.68 18.91 -39.68
CA ASP A 143 -38.44 19.93 -38.97
C ASP A 143 -37.58 20.57 -37.89
N LEU A 144 -37.13 21.79 -38.15
CA LEU A 144 -36.21 22.55 -37.29
C LEU A 144 -36.91 23.24 -36.10
N GLU A 145 -38.24 23.30 -36.09
CA GLU A 145 -39.02 23.74 -34.92
C GLU A 145 -39.23 22.59 -33.92
N GLY A 146 -38.92 21.37 -34.35
CA GLY A 146 -39.03 20.15 -33.57
C GLY A 146 -40.46 19.68 -33.37
N ASN A 147 -41.43 20.02 -34.21
CA ASN A 147 -42.80 19.50 -34.06
C ASN A 147 -42.93 18.03 -34.50
N SER A 148 -41.94 17.50 -35.23
CA SER A 148 -41.89 16.11 -35.71
C SER A 148 -40.51 15.48 -35.55
N ALA A 149 -40.48 14.16 -35.31
CA ALA A 149 -39.26 13.37 -35.25
C ALA A 149 -39.00 12.71 -36.62
N GLN A 150 -37.73 12.67 -37.04
CA GLN A 150 -37.30 12.00 -38.26
C GLN A 150 -36.64 10.65 -37.92
N SER A 151 -36.56 9.73 -38.88
CA SER A 151 -35.80 8.48 -38.69
C SER A 151 -34.33 8.79 -38.38
N GLY A 152 -33.75 8.07 -37.42
CA GLY A 152 -32.34 8.19 -37.05
C GLY A 152 -31.38 7.89 -38.22
N ASP A 153 -31.83 7.06 -39.17
CA ASP A 153 -31.06 6.60 -40.33
C ASP A 153 -31.18 7.54 -41.55
N ALA A 154 -31.97 8.61 -41.46
CA ALA A 154 -32.09 9.56 -42.57
C ALA A 154 -30.73 10.24 -42.84
N PRO A 155 -30.24 10.27 -44.11
CA PRO A 155 -29.00 10.97 -44.45
C PRO A 155 -29.04 12.44 -44.03
N LEU A 156 -27.99 12.87 -43.34
CA LEU A 156 -27.88 14.22 -42.82
C LEU A 156 -26.43 14.61 -42.72
N GLU A 157 -26.09 15.75 -43.33
CA GLU A 157 -24.77 16.34 -43.22
C GLU A 157 -24.87 17.76 -42.70
N PHE A 158 -23.86 18.16 -41.94
CA PHE A 158 -23.76 19.49 -41.37
C PHE A 158 -22.41 20.10 -41.69
N TYR A 159 -22.44 21.37 -42.07
CA TYR A 159 -21.26 22.24 -42.10
C TYR A 159 -21.54 23.44 -41.21
N LEU A 160 -20.64 23.67 -40.26
CA LEU A 160 -20.70 24.71 -39.26
C LEU A 160 -19.54 25.68 -39.53
N GLU A 161 -19.81 26.98 -39.45
CA GLU A 161 -18.79 28.01 -39.63
C GLU A 161 -18.98 29.14 -38.62
N GLY A 162 -17.89 29.48 -37.93
CA GLY A 162 -17.82 30.58 -36.98
C GLY A 162 -18.27 30.20 -35.57
N ASN A 163 -17.39 30.47 -34.60
CA ASN A 163 -17.64 30.38 -33.16
C ASN A 163 -18.38 29.10 -32.74
N ILE A 164 -17.91 27.96 -33.25
CA ILE A 164 -18.59 26.68 -33.06
C ILE A 164 -18.37 26.21 -31.63
N VAL A 165 -19.45 25.84 -30.94
CA VAL A 165 -19.40 25.15 -29.66
C VAL A 165 -20.29 23.93 -29.75
N PHE A 166 -19.69 22.75 -29.83
CA PHE A 166 -20.37 21.47 -29.87
C PHE A 166 -20.28 20.82 -28.48
N ARG A 167 -21.41 20.49 -27.88
CA ARG A 167 -21.53 19.91 -26.53
C ARG A 167 -22.23 18.57 -26.60
N GLN A 168 -21.67 17.62 -25.85
CA GLN A 168 -22.17 16.26 -25.79
C GLN A 168 -21.81 15.65 -24.43
N GLY A 169 -22.80 15.55 -23.53
CA GLY A 169 -22.56 15.21 -22.13
C GLY A 169 -21.53 16.17 -21.53
N ASP A 170 -20.44 15.63 -20.98
CA ASP A 170 -19.33 16.41 -20.41
C ASP A 170 -18.26 16.84 -21.43
N ARG A 171 -18.43 16.49 -22.71
CA ARG A 171 -17.49 16.85 -23.79
C ARG A 171 -17.88 18.16 -24.46
N VAL A 172 -16.90 19.02 -24.68
CA VAL A 172 -17.07 20.31 -25.38
C VAL A 172 -15.99 20.48 -26.44
N ILE A 173 -16.39 20.75 -27.68
CA ILE A 173 -15.49 21.04 -28.80
C ILE A 173 -15.73 22.49 -29.24
N TYR A 174 -14.65 23.27 -29.27
CA TYR A 174 -14.59 24.57 -29.93
C TYR A 174 -13.92 24.43 -31.28
N ALA A 175 -14.42 25.12 -32.30
CA ALA A 175 -13.84 25.07 -33.65
C ALA A 175 -14.18 26.31 -34.47
N ASP A 176 -13.39 26.57 -35.52
CA ASP A 176 -13.69 27.60 -36.51
C ASP A 176 -14.63 27.08 -37.60
N ARG A 177 -14.36 25.85 -38.05
CA ARG A 177 -15.12 25.14 -39.09
C ARG A 177 -15.25 23.68 -38.73
N MET A 178 -16.43 23.12 -38.94
CA MET A 178 -16.69 21.71 -38.70
C MET A 178 -17.59 21.16 -39.79
N TYR A 179 -17.23 20.03 -40.36
CA TYR A 179 -18.06 19.24 -41.26
C TYR A 179 -18.33 17.88 -40.61
N TYR A 180 -19.57 17.40 -40.67
CA TYR A 180 -19.94 16.10 -40.15
C TYR A 180 -21.03 15.46 -41.00
N ASN A 181 -20.79 14.25 -41.48
CA ASN A 181 -21.76 13.39 -42.13
C ASN A 181 -22.25 12.36 -41.09
N VAL A 182 -23.55 12.44 -40.75
CA VAL A 182 -24.16 11.61 -39.72
C VAL A 182 -24.28 10.15 -40.15
N GLN A 183 -24.51 9.89 -41.44
CA GLN A 183 -24.69 8.54 -41.97
C GLN A 183 -23.37 7.78 -42.04
N GLU A 184 -22.31 8.42 -42.52
CA GLU A 184 -20.97 7.81 -42.61
C GLU A 184 -20.19 7.86 -41.30
N GLU A 185 -20.70 8.56 -40.27
CA GLU A 185 -20.02 8.83 -39.01
C GLU A 185 -18.59 9.38 -39.24
N ARG A 186 -18.49 10.33 -40.18
CA ARG A 186 -17.26 10.96 -40.65
C ARG A 186 -17.31 12.46 -40.46
N GLY A 187 -16.20 13.06 -40.08
CA GLY A 187 -16.16 14.50 -39.87
C GLY A 187 -14.76 15.08 -39.91
N VAL A 188 -14.69 16.39 -40.16
CA VAL A 188 -13.45 17.17 -40.12
C VAL A 188 -13.72 18.42 -39.31
N VAL A 189 -12.86 18.68 -38.32
CA VAL A 189 -12.88 19.86 -37.47
C VAL A 189 -11.57 20.62 -37.68
N LEU A 190 -11.66 21.89 -38.03
CA LEU A 190 -10.52 22.77 -38.24
C LEU A 190 -10.36 23.70 -37.03
N ASN A 191 -9.10 23.87 -36.59
CA ASN A 191 -8.73 24.64 -35.39
C ASN A 191 -9.55 24.22 -34.16
N SER A 192 -9.53 22.92 -33.88
CA SER A 192 -10.32 22.33 -32.81
C SER A 192 -9.65 22.52 -31.44
N GLU A 193 -10.46 22.81 -30.42
CA GLU A 193 -10.12 22.67 -29.00
C GLU A 193 -11.19 21.80 -28.32
N LEU A 194 -10.82 20.56 -28.01
CA LEU A 194 -11.64 19.58 -27.31
C LEU A 194 -11.33 19.57 -25.82
N LEU A 195 -12.37 19.61 -24.99
CA LEU A 195 -12.35 19.34 -23.57
C LEU A 195 -13.14 18.06 -23.29
N THR A 196 -12.50 17.05 -22.70
CA THR A 196 -13.16 15.76 -22.37
C THR A 196 -12.68 15.22 -21.03
N PRO A 197 -13.56 14.63 -20.20
CA PRO A 197 -13.12 13.76 -19.12
C PRO A 197 -12.51 12.47 -19.70
N ILE A 198 -11.63 11.83 -18.94
CA ILE A 198 -11.11 10.49 -19.23
C ILE A 198 -11.26 9.57 -18.00
N PRO A 199 -11.52 8.27 -18.17
CA PRO A 199 -11.54 7.32 -17.06
C PRO A 199 -10.22 7.37 -16.26
N GLY A 200 -10.31 7.32 -14.93
CA GLY A 200 -9.12 7.31 -14.05
C GLY A 200 -8.53 8.68 -13.70
N TYR A 201 -9.00 9.78 -14.29
CA TYR A 201 -8.58 11.15 -13.94
C TYR A 201 -9.80 12.01 -13.59
N GLN A 202 -9.84 12.56 -12.37
CA GLN A 202 -10.98 13.38 -11.90
C GLN A 202 -10.84 14.85 -12.37
N GLY A 203 -10.61 15.04 -13.68
CA GLY A 203 -10.46 16.35 -14.33
C GLY A 203 -10.74 16.29 -15.84
N LEU A 204 -10.55 17.41 -16.54
CA LEU A 204 -10.73 17.50 -18.00
C LEU A 204 -9.39 17.59 -18.72
N ILE A 205 -9.23 16.82 -19.79
CA ILE A 205 -8.11 16.94 -20.73
C ILE A 205 -8.47 17.96 -21.81
N ARG A 206 -7.51 18.82 -22.17
CA ARG A 206 -7.58 19.74 -23.29
C ARG A 206 -6.72 19.22 -24.45
N LEU A 207 -7.35 19.00 -25.60
CA LEU A 207 -6.71 18.64 -26.85
C LEU A 207 -6.95 19.78 -27.87
N LYS A 208 -5.87 20.37 -28.39
CA LYS A 208 -5.94 21.27 -29.55
C LYS A 208 -5.42 20.55 -30.78
N ALA A 209 -5.99 20.79 -31.94
CA ALA A 209 -5.46 20.31 -33.21
C ALA A 209 -5.85 21.26 -34.35
N GLU A 210 -4.91 21.53 -35.26
CA GLU A 210 -5.18 22.33 -36.47
C GLU A 210 -6.20 21.63 -37.37
N VAL A 211 -6.08 20.32 -37.49
CA VAL A 211 -7.03 19.46 -38.20
C VAL A 211 -7.29 18.23 -37.35
N LEU A 212 -8.55 17.97 -37.02
CA LEU A 212 -9.03 16.74 -36.39
C LEU A 212 -10.04 16.08 -37.34
N GLN A 213 -9.76 14.85 -37.75
CA GLN A 213 -10.57 14.07 -38.68
C GLN A 213 -11.08 12.83 -37.98
N GLN A 214 -12.38 12.60 -38.08
CA GLN A 214 -13.00 11.31 -37.80
C GLN A 214 -13.15 10.57 -39.13
N ILE A 215 -12.35 9.53 -39.31
CA ILE A 215 -12.28 8.71 -40.54
C ILE A 215 -13.43 7.71 -40.58
N ASP A 216 -13.87 7.24 -39.42
CA ASP A 216 -15.06 6.41 -39.22
C ASP A 216 -15.44 6.45 -37.73
N LYS A 217 -16.44 5.67 -37.33
CA LYS A 217 -16.89 5.54 -35.93
C LYS A 217 -15.78 5.34 -34.91
N TYR A 218 -14.72 4.64 -35.31
CA TYR A 218 -13.67 4.15 -34.42
C TYR A 218 -12.33 4.84 -34.63
N ASN A 219 -12.07 5.41 -35.80
CA ASN A 219 -10.75 5.94 -36.16
C ASN A 219 -10.76 7.46 -36.26
N PHE A 220 -9.88 8.09 -35.48
CA PHE A 220 -9.64 9.52 -35.44
C PHE A 220 -8.18 9.80 -35.78
N GLN A 221 -7.95 10.89 -36.50
CA GLN A 221 -6.62 11.36 -36.88
C GLN A 221 -6.52 12.86 -36.66
N GLY A 222 -5.41 13.33 -36.10
CA GLY A 222 -5.14 14.75 -35.96
C GLY A 222 -3.74 15.14 -36.40
N PHE A 223 -3.59 16.40 -36.80
CA PHE A 223 -2.35 17.01 -37.25
C PHE A 223 -2.02 18.25 -36.42
N ASN A 224 -0.74 18.43 -36.11
CA ASN A 224 -0.22 19.51 -35.26
C ASN A 224 -1.05 19.67 -33.97
N GLY A 225 -1.20 18.56 -33.26
CA GLY A 225 -1.96 18.49 -32.02
C GLY A 225 -1.16 18.95 -30.80
N ALA A 226 -1.84 19.49 -29.80
CA ALA A 226 -1.28 19.75 -28.47
C ALA A 226 -2.23 19.19 -27.40
N LEU A 227 -1.71 18.34 -26.53
CA LEU A 227 -2.45 17.72 -25.43
C LEU A 227 -1.94 18.26 -24.10
N THR A 228 -2.85 18.68 -23.21
CA THR A 228 -2.52 19.14 -21.86
C THR A 228 -3.66 18.90 -20.89
N THR A 229 -3.34 18.68 -19.61
CA THR A 229 -4.35 18.77 -18.53
C THR A 229 -4.40 20.17 -17.90
N SER A 230 -3.55 21.09 -18.35
CA SER A 230 -3.53 22.45 -17.85
C SER A 230 -4.79 23.22 -18.24
N ARG A 231 -5.38 23.92 -17.27
CA ARG A 231 -6.61 24.72 -17.43
C ARG A 231 -6.35 26.19 -17.71
N LEU A 232 -5.10 26.64 -17.57
CA LEU A 232 -4.69 28.02 -17.85
C LEU A 232 -4.92 28.41 -19.32
N GLY A 233 -5.09 29.70 -19.59
CA GLY A 233 -5.22 30.20 -20.97
C GLY A 233 -3.96 29.94 -21.80
N VAL A 234 -2.79 30.08 -21.18
CA VAL A 234 -1.50 29.60 -21.69
C VAL A 234 -1.09 28.39 -20.85
N PRO A 235 -1.05 27.17 -21.42
CA PRO A 235 -0.78 25.98 -20.65
C PRO A 235 0.67 25.98 -20.14
N GLY A 236 0.87 25.63 -18.87
CA GLY A 236 2.21 25.53 -18.27
C GLY A 236 3.01 24.33 -18.77
N TYR A 237 2.35 23.37 -19.41
CA TYR A 237 2.99 22.27 -20.12
C TYR A 237 2.04 21.73 -21.20
N TRP A 238 2.58 21.14 -22.25
CA TRP A 238 1.79 20.35 -23.20
C TRP A 238 2.69 19.36 -23.94
N LEU A 239 2.07 18.28 -24.43
CA LEU A 239 2.66 17.38 -25.40
C LEU A 239 2.20 17.85 -26.78
N GLN A 240 3.12 18.36 -27.59
CA GLN A 240 2.85 18.66 -28.99
C GLN A 240 3.15 17.44 -29.83
N SER A 241 2.27 17.08 -30.76
CA SER A 241 2.43 15.95 -31.68
C SER A 241 2.21 16.43 -33.11
N GLY A 242 3.17 16.17 -34.01
CA GLY A 242 3.01 16.52 -35.42
C GLY A 242 1.85 15.77 -36.08
N GLN A 243 1.65 14.50 -35.71
CA GLN A 243 0.51 13.69 -36.13
C GLN A 243 0.12 12.72 -35.01
N PHE A 244 -1.18 12.54 -34.78
CA PHE A 244 -1.69 11.50 -33.89
C PHE A 244 -2.89 10.77 -34.49
N THR A 245 -3.08 9.52 -34.09
CA THR A 245 -4.24 8.70 -34.42
C THR A 245 -4.80 8.10 -33.15
N PHE A 246 -6.12 8.17 -32.98
CA PHE A 246 -6.83 7.54 -31.87
C PHE A 246 -7.82 6.53 -32.45
N GLN A 247 -7.83 5.32 -31.91
CA GLN A 247 -8.68 4.22 -32.34
C GLN A 247 -9.50 3.72 -31.15
N ASP A 248 -10.82 3.83 -31.23
CA ASP A 248 -11.80 3.36 -30.24
C ASP A 248 -12.57 2.17 -30.82
N ALA A 249 -11.86 1.10 -31.18
CA ALA A 249 -12.48 -0.05 -31.84
C ALA A 249 -13.05 -1.01 -30.77
N PRO A 250 -14.33 -1.45 -30.88
CA PRO A 250 -14.77 -2.65 -30.21
C PRO A 250 -13.92 -3.80 -30.73
N ASP A 251 -13.44 -4.66 -29.83
CA ASP A 251 -12.46 -5.66 -30.20
C ASP A 251 -13.05 -6.54 -31.33
N ALA A 252 -12.32 -6.60 -32.44
CA ALA A 252 -12.68 -7.54 -33.49
C ALA A 252 -12.45 -8.93 -32.92
N ILE A 253 -13.52 -9.73 -32.81
CA ILE A 253 -13.44 -11.16 -32.55
C ILE A 253 -12.51 -11.74 -33.63
N GLY A 254 -11.23 -11.86 -33.32
CA GLY A 254 -10.29 -12.59 -34.15
C GLY A 254 -10.73 -14.04 -34.17
N PRO A 255 -10.69 -14.75 -35.31
CA PRO A 255 -10.99 -16.16 -35.36
C PRO A 255 -9.76 -16.93 -34.83
N THR A 256 -9.48 -16.78 -33.55
CA THR A 256 -8.74 -17.78 -32.78
C THR A 256 -9.76 -18.52 -31.96
N LEU A 257 -10.18 -19.66 -32.49
CA LEU A 257 -10.94 -20.69 -31.78
C LEU A 257 -10.12 -21.13 -30.56
N THR A 258 -10.33 -20.45 -29.45
CA THR A 258 -10.04 -20.95 -28.10
C THR A 258 -11.30 -20.69 -27.29
N GLU A 259 -11.75 -21.71 -26.55
CA GLU A 259 -13.04 -21.86 -25.88
C GLU A 259 -13.40 -20.81 -24.80
N SER A 260 -12.77 -19.64 -24.81
CA SER A 260 -13.00 -18.53 -23.88
C SER A 260 -14.25 -17.70 -24.19
N SER A 261 -14.99 -17.97 -25.27
CA SER A 261 -16.16 -17.15 -25.67
C SER A 261 -17.49 -17.58 -25.04
N LEU A 262 -17.50 -18.58 -24.13
CA LEU A 262 -18.72 -19.10 -23.51
C LEU A 262 -19.04 -18.49 -22.12
N PHE A 263 -18.12 -17.72 -21.53
CA PHE A 263 -18.35 -16.98 -20.28
C PHE A 263 -18.41 -15.49 -20.60
N GLY A 264 -19.61 -14.91 -20.57
CA GLY A 264 -19.94 -13.57 -21.06
C GLY A 264 -19.24 -12.40 -20.36
N GLY A 265 -17.94 -12.24 -20.55
CA GLY A 265 -17.21 -11.00 -20.42
C GLY A 265 -16.68 -10.60 -21.78
N GLY A 266 -17.31 -9.64 -22.45
CA GLY A 266 -16.66 -8.99 -23.59
C GLY A 266 -15.41 -8.28 -23.07
N ASP A 267 -14.26 -8.54 -23.69
CA ASP A 267 -13.06 -7.74 -23.44
C ASP A 267 -13.41 -6.25 -23.68
N PRO A 268 -12.99 -5.33 -22.79
CA PRO A 268 -13.30 -3.92 -22.93
C PRO A 268 -12.79 -3.37 -24.28
N ALA A 269 -13.55 -2.45 -24.88
CA ALA A 269 -13.15 -1.77 -26.11
C ALA A 269 -11.75 -1.15 -25.96
N GLN A 270 -10.82 -1.52 -26.84
CA GLN A 270 -9.43 -1.10 -26.72
C GLN A 270 -9.24 0.29 -27.33
N LYS A 271 -8.83 1.25 -26.50
CA LYS A 271 -8.63 2.64 -26.88
C LYS A 271 -7.16 2.90 -27.18
N ARG A 272 -6.76 2.80 -28.44
CA ARG A 272 -5.34 2.96 -28.85
C ARG A 272 -5.02 4.37 -29.29
N ILE A 273 -3.85 4.87 -28.89
CA ILE A 273 -3.27 6.12 -29.37
C ILE A 273 -1.91 5.86 -30.02
N ASN A 274 -1.65 6.45 -31.18
CA ASN A 274 -0.32 6.53 -31.78
C ASN A 274 -0.02 7.98 -32.13
N ALA A 275 1.17 8.48 -31.82
CA ALA A 275 1.57 9.85 -32.12
C ALA A 275 3.04 9.92 -32.57
N ARG A 276 3.35 10.82 -33.50
CA ARG A 276 4.67 10.99 -34.12
C ARG A 276 5.17 12.41 -33.95
N ASN A 277 6.51 12.54 -33.89
CA ASN A 277 7.22 13.82 -33.75
C ASN A 277 6.69 14.58 -32.52
N ASN A 278 6.75 13.93 -31.37
CA ASN A 278 6.20 14.48 -30.14
C ASN A 278 7.25 15.32 -29.43
N LEU A 279 6.85 16.46 -28.87
CA LEU A 279 7.72 17.36 -28.15
C LEU A 279 7.01 17.80 -26.86
N VAL A 280 7.64 17.54 -25.73
CA VAL A 280 7.15 17.98 -24.42
C VAL A 280 7.65 19.39 -24.19
N TYR A 281 6.72 20.31 -23.97
CA TYR A 281 7.02 21.67 -23.57
C TYR A 281 6.73 21.87 -22.09
N LEU A 282 7.64 22.57 -21.42
CA LEU A 282 7.41 23.18 -20.10
C LEU A 282 7.45 24.70 -20.28
N ASN A 283 6.31 25.35 -20.09
CA ASN A 283 6.04 26.69 -20.57
C ASN A 283 6.45 26.79 -22.05
N SER A 284 7.27 27.78 -22.43
CA SER A 284 7.71 27.94 -23.82
C SER A 284 8.96 27.14 -24.19
N TRP A 285 9.50 26.31 -23.29
CA TRP A 285 10.76 25.60 -23.51
C TRP A 285 10.50 24.14 -23.92
N PRO A 286 11.01 23.70 -25.08
CA PRO A 286 10.99 22.29 -25.44
C PRO A 286 12.03 21.54 -24.59
N VAL A 287 11.58 20.61 -23.75
CA VAL A 287 12.46 19.90 -22.80
C VAL A 287 12.78 18.48 -23.22
N PHE A 288 11.89 17.83 -23.99
CA PHE A 288 12.09 16.44 -24.38
C PHE A 288 11.43 16.13 -25.73
N TYR A 289 12.20 15.57 -26.66
CA TYR A 289 11.72 15.10 -27.96
C TYR A 289 11.49 13.59 -27.94
N TRP A 290 10.33 13.17 -28.42
CA TRP A 290 9.85 11.79 -28.39
C TRP A 290 9.34 11.38 -29.79
N PRO A 291 10.12 10.61 -30.58
CA PRO A 291 9.83 10.36 -31.99
C PRO A 291 8.50 9.66 -32.26
N PHE A 292 8.17 8.65 -31.44
CA PHE A 292 6.96 7.82 -31.60
C PHE A 292 6.39 7.43 -30.23
N LEU A 293 5.11 7.71 -30.00
CA LEU A 293 4.37 7.36 -28.80
C LEU A 293 3.24 6.42 -29.21
N ALA A 294 3.11 5.27 -28.58
CA ALA A 294 2.02 4.32 -28.82
C ALA A 294 1.52 3.74 -27.51
N GLY A 295 0.21 3.68 -27.32
CA GLY A 295 -0.37 3.33 -26.03
C GLY A 295 -1.82 2.89 -26.09
N ASP A 296 -2.24 2.21 -25.04
CA ASP A 296 -3.65 2.01 -24.71
C ASP A 296 -4.05 3.09 -23.70
N LEU A 297 -5.14 3.82 -23.90
CA LEU A 297 -5.58 4.90 -23.01
C LEU A 297 -6.09 4.39 -21.67
N ASP A 298 -6.36 3.09 -21.54
CA ASP A 298 -6.69 2.48 -20.25
C ASP A 298 -5.45 2.27 -19.35
N ARG A 299 -4.23 2.43 -19.87
CA ARG A 299 -2.96 2.34 -19.11
C ARG A 299 -1.98 3.46 -19.51
N PRO A 300 -1.44 4.26 -18.58
CA PRO A 300 -0.53 5.36 -18.93
C PRO A 300 0.67 4.85 -19.75
N ALA A 301 0.84 5.36 -20.96
CA ALA A 301 1.71 4.80 -22.00
C ALA A 301 3.02 5.58 -22.16
N PHE A 302 3.84 5.63 -21.11
CA PHE A 302 5.16 6.23 -21.16
C PHE A 302 6.24 5.15 -21.13
N TYR A 303 7.25 5.24 -22.01
CA TYR A 303 8.50 4.46 -21.92
C TYR A 303 9.19 4.65 -20.58
N LEU A 304 9.13 5.87 -20.02
CA LEU A 304 9.76 6.23 -18.74
C LEU A 304 8.64 6.48 -17.73
N GLU A 305 8.55 5.60 -16.73
CA GLU A 305 7.52 5.61 -15.70
C GLU A 305 7.90 6.53 -14.54
N SER A 306 9.19 6.60 -14.19
CA SER A 306 9.66 7.41 -13.07
C SER A 306 11.12 7.88 -13.25
N VAL A 307 11.43 9.05 -12.69
CA VAL A 307 12.79 9.58 -12.54
C VAL A 307 12.93 10.16 -11.14
N ALA A 308 13.95 9.74 -10.39
CA ALA A 308 14.29 10.32 -9.10
C ALA A 308 15.74 10.82 -9.09
N VAL A 309 15.95 12.00 -8.52
CA VAL A 309 17.28 12.57 -8.28
C VAL A 309 17.43 12.85 -6.80
N ARG A 310 18.40 12.20 -6.17
CA ARG A 310 18.64 12.29 -4.72
C ARG A 310 20.11 12.54 -4.44
N ASN A 311 20.43 13.05 -3.26
CA ASN A 311 21.79 13.14 -2.77
C ASN A 311 21.85 12.81 -1.28
N ASP A 312 22.76 11.92 -0.90
CA ASP A 312 23.01 11.60 0.51
C ASP A 312 24.47 11.21 0.80
N GLN A 313 24.77 10.88 2.05
CA GLN A 313 26.13 10.53 2.47
C GLN A 313 26.49 9.06 2.22
N VAL A 314 25.49 8.18 2.05
CA VAL A 314 25.69 6.74 1.82
C VAL A 314 25.93 6.45 0.33
N TYR A 315 24.98 6.81 -0.52
CA TYR A 315 24.97 6.55 -1.97
C TYR A 315 25.52 7.71 -2.81
N GLY A 316 25.56 8.92 -2.26
CA GLY A 316 26.02 10.13 -2.97
C GLY A 316 24.93 10.69 -3.88
N ASN A 317 25.30 11.25 -5.03
CA ASN A 317 24.35 11.62 -6.08
C ASN A 317 23.71 10.36 -6.66
N GLN A 318 22.38 10.34 -6.72
CA GLN A 318 21.58 9.20 -7.16
C GLN A 318 20.71 9.66 -8.34
N ILE A 319 20.69 8.87 -9.41
CA ILE A 319 19.77 9.02 -10.54
C ILE A 319 19.13 7.65 -10.74
N GLU A 320 17.84 7.55 -10.42
CA GLU A 320 17.06 6.32 -10.56
C GLU A 320 16.04 6.53 -11.67
N THR A 321 15.92 5.56 -12.59
CA THR A 321 15.00 5.64 -13.73
C THR A 321 14.27 4.33 -13.95
N ASP A 322 12.93 4.39 -14.04
CA ASP A 322 12.07 3.23 -14.27
C ASP A 322 11.46 3.28 -15.66
N TRP A 323 11.58 2.19 -16.41
CA TRP A 323 11.19 2.10 -17.82
C TRP A 323 10.13 1.02 -18.04
N ASN A 324 9.09 1.34 -18.81
CA ASN A 324 8.11 0.35 -19.23
C ASN A 324 8.71 -0.57 -20.31
N LEU A 325 9.02 -1.82 -19.94
CA LEU A 325 9.72 -2.76 -20.83
C LEU A 325 8.84 -3.29 -21.96
N PHE A 326 7.52 -3.40 -21.77
CA PHE A 326 6.62 -3.73 -22.89
C PHE A 326 6.73 -2.69 -23.99
N GLN A 327 6.74 -1.41 -23.61
CA GLN A 327 6.89 -0.31 -24.54
C GLN A 327 8.30 -0.30 -25.15
N LEU A 328 9.35 -0.37 -24.32
CA LEU A 328 10.75 -0.34 -24.79
C LEU A 328 11.07 -1.45 -25.80
N LEU A 329 10.52 -2.65 -25.58
CA LEU A 329 10.66 -3.81 -26.47
C LEU A 329 9.69 -3.79 -27.67
N GLY A 330 8.86 -2.74 -27.79
CA GLY A 330 7.90 -2.58 -28.89
C GLY A 330 6.72 -3.57 -28.86
N MET A 331 6.44 -4.18 -27.71
CA MET A 331 5.30 -5.09 -27.53
C MET A 331 4.00 -4.29 -27.53
N ARG A 332 3.36 -4.21 -28.70
CA ARG A 332 2.13 -3.43 -28.93
C ARG A 332 0.92 -3.92 -28.12
N ARG A 333 0.95 -5.15 -27.63
CA ARG A 333 -0.10 -5.77 -26.83
C ARG A 333 0.52 -6.42 -25.59
N ALA A 334 0.63 -5.65 -24.52
CA ALA A 334 0.96 -6.21 -23.21
C ALA A 334 -0.16 -7.18 -22.79
N PRO A 335 0.16 -8.38 -22.27
CA PRO A 335 -0.85 -9.29 -21.79
C PRO A 335 -1.75 -8.63 -20.73
N PRO A 336 -3.08 -8.80 -20.79
CA PRO A 336 -3.98 -8.25 -19.77
C PRO A 336 -3.58 -8.72 -18.38
N GLY A 337 -3.70 -7.80 -17.41
CA GLY A 337 -3.32 -8.06 -16.02
C GLY A 337 -1.81 -8.11 -15.74
N THR A 338 -0.94 -7.70 -16.68
CA THR A 338 0.52 -7.71 -16.45
C THR A 338 1.15 -6.32 -16.49
N THR A 339 2.24 -6.11 -15.74
CA THR A 339 3.11 -4.93 -15.78
C THR A 339 4.57 -5.37 -15.81
N TRP A 340 5.41 -4.70 -16.59
CA TRP A 340 6.83 -5.02 -16.69
C TRP A 340 7.67 -3.74 -16.75
N THR A 341 8.44 -3.51 -15.69
CA THR A 341 9.27 -2.32 -15.50
C THR A 341 10.74 -2.74 -15.43
N GLY A 342 11.63 -1.95 -16.02
CA GLY A 342 13.09 -2.11 -15.97
C GLY A 342 13.72 -0.89 -15.32
N SER A 343 14.61 -1.08 -14.37
CA SER A 343 15.23 0.00 -13.61
C SER A 343 16.69 0.16 -13.99
N LEU A 344 17.11 1.41 -14.18
CA LEU A 344 18.50 1.79 -14.40
C LEU A 344 18.86 2.87 -13.39
N ASP A 345 19.76 2.51 -12.48
CA ASP A 345 20.11 3.33 -11.32
C ASP A 345 21.60 3.67 -11.36
N TYR A 346 21.93 4.88 -10.94
CA TYR A 346 23.30 5.35 -10.80
C TYR A 346 23.50 5.98 -9.44
N PHE A 347 24.45 5.44 -8.67
CA PHE A 347 24.86 5.95 -7.38
C PHE A 347 26.34 6.33 -7.44
N SER A 348 26.65 7.61 -7.27
CA SER A 348 28.02 8.11 -7.41
C SER A 348 29.05 7.48 -6.46
N LYS A 349 28.62 6.88 -5.34
CA LYS A 349 29.48 6.17 -4.37
C LYS A 349 29.39 4.63 -4.42
N ARG A 350 28.51 4.05 -5.23
CA ARG A 350 28.36 2.59 -5.34
C ARG A 350 28.61 2.07 -6.75
N GLY A 351 28.00 2.71 -7.77
CA GLY A 351 28.10 2.29 -9.16
C GLY A 351 26.75 2.33 -9.90
N PHE A 352 26.66 1.57 -10.98
CA PHE A 352 25.41 1.40 -11.76
C PHE A 352 24.66 0.15 -11.31
N GLY A 353 23.38 0.34 -10.97
CA GLY A 353 22.42 -0.72 -10.70
C GLY A 353 21.51 -0.97 -11.91
N LEU A 354 21.11 -2.22 -12.09
CA LEU A 354 20.15 -2.64 -13.10
C LEU A 354 19.12 -3.57 -12.46
N GLY A 355 17.85 -3.36 -12.78
CA GLY A 355 16.78 -4.20 -12.29
C GLY A 355 15.63 -4.41 -13.27
N THR A 356 14.76 -5.35 -12.93
CA THR A 356 13.52 -5.65 -13.63
C THR A 356 12.47 -6.12 -12.64
N ASN A 357 11.25 -5.62 -12.79
CA ASN A 357 10.09 -6.00 -12.01
C ASN A 357 8.94 -6.39 -12.93
N PHE A 358 8.49 -7.64 -12.85
CA PHE A 358 7.36 -8.15 -13.59
C PHE A 358 6.25 -8.55 -12.63
N ARG A 359 5.04 -8.03 -12.80
CA ARG A 359 3.87 -8.37 -11.98
C ARG A 359 2.73 -8.85 -12.86
N TYR A 360 1.95 -9.79 -12.35
CA TYR A 360 0.79 -10.33 -13.04
C TYR A 360 -0.34 -10.64 -12.05
N ASP A 361 -1.58 -10.39 -12.47
CA ASP A 361 -2.83 -10.88 -11.86
C ASP A 361 -3.78 -11.24 -13.01
N ARG A 362 -4.06 -12.53 -13.17
CA ARG A 362 -4.79 -13.09 -14.31
C ARG A 362 -5.73 -14.20 -13.82
N ASN A 363 -6.62 -14.67 -14.69
CA ASN A 363 -7.54 -15.79 -14.40
C ASN A 363 -7.14 -17.09 -15.10
N ARG A 364 -5.96 -17.13 -15.74
CA ARG A 364 -5.46 -18.29 -16.48
C ARG A 364 -3.95 -18.26 -16.61
N PHE A 365 -3.29 -19.39 -16.35
CA PHE A 365 -1.84 -19.59 -16.56
C PHE A 365 -1.56 -21.03 -16.97
N LEU A 366 -0.63 -21.23 -17.92
CA LEU A 366 -0.27 -22.56 -18.47
C LEU A 366 -1.49 -23.43 -18.86
N ASN A 367 -2.51 -22.83 -19.49
CA ASN A 367 -3.78 -23.47 -19.87
C ASN A 367 -4.66 -23.97 -18.70
N HIS A 368 -4.34 -23.64 -17.46
CA HIS A 368 -5.20 -23.90 -16.31
C HIS A 368 -5.98 -22.65 -15.92
N ASP A 369 -7.29 -22.81 -15.77
CA ASP A 369 -8.18 -21.76 -15.27
C ASP A 369 -8.05 -21.64 -13.75
N GLY A 370 -8.26 -20.42 -13.26
CA GLY A 370 -8.15 -20.06 -11.85
C GLY A 370 -7.30 -18.80 -11.67
N ARG A 371 -7.57 -18.06 -10.58
CA ARG A 371 -6.86 -16.82 -10.32
C ARG A 371 -5.37 -17.11 -10.11
N VAL A 372 -4.53 -16.37 -10.78
CA VAL A 372 -3.07 -16.52 -10.77
C VAL A 372 -2.42 -15.16 -10.69
N TYR A 373 -1.68 -14.94 -9.62
CA TYR A 373 -1.05 -13.66 -9.35
C TYR A 373 0.33 -13.85 -8.73
N GLY A 374 1.16 -12.84 -8.91
CA GLY A 374 2.52 -12.88 -8.42
C GLY A 374 3.41 -11.81 -9.03
N PHE A 375 4.68 -11.88 -8.69
CA PHE A 375 5.70 -11.02 -9.24
C PHE A 375 7.05 -11.74 -9.36
N PHE A 376 7.91 -11.16 -10.18
CA PHE A 376 9.33 -11.47 -10.31
C PHE A 376 10.09 -10.15 -10.24
N ASP A 377 10.95 -10.01 -9.25
CA ASP A 377 11.83 -8.85 -9.03
C ASP A 377 13.27 -9.33 -9.07
N ALA A 378 14.10 -8.68 -9.87
CA ALA A 378 15.53 -8.94 -9.90
C ALA A 378 16.25 -7.62 -10.02
N TRP A 379 17.24 -7.40 -9.16
CA TRP A 379 18.03 -6.17 -9.15
C TRP A 379 19.47 -6.50 -8.76
N GLY A 380 20.43 -5.84 -9.39
CA GLY A 380 21.84 -6.02 -9.04
C GLY A 380 22.73 -4.84 -9.41
N ILE A 381 23.88 -4.79 -8.76
CA ILE A 381 24.88 -3.72 -8.86
C ILE A 381 26.28 -4.32 -8.78
N TYR A 382 27.22 -3.71 -9.50
CA TYR A 382 28.64 -3.88 -9.20
C TYR A 382 29.05 -2.79 -8.21
N ASP A 383 29.06 -3.14 -6.93
CA ASP A 383 29.30 -2.22 -5.82
C ASP A 383 30.80 -2.09 -5.53
N THR A 384 31.22 -0.86 -5.26
CA THR A 384 32.61 -0.47 -4.98
C THR A 384 32.76 0.28 -3.66
N GLY A 385 31.68 0.39 -2.89
CA GLY A 385 31.61 1.14 -1.64
C GLY A 385 31.83 0.32 -0.38
N PHE A 386 31.24 0.81 0.70
CA PHE A 386 31.17 0.16 2.02
C PHE A 386 29.74 0.25 2.52
N ASP A 387 29.25 -0.79 3.17
CA ASP A 387 27.92 -0.78 3.77
C ASP A 387 27.88 0.11 5.02
N ASN A 388 26.74 0.77 5.19
CA ASN A 388 26.43 1.60 6.34
C ASN A 388 25.18 1.06 7.04
N LEU A 389 25.40 0.04 7.86
CA LEU A 389 24.39 -0.70 8.60
C LEU A 389 24.11 -0.05 9.97
N GLY A 390 24.37 1.26 10.05
CA GLY A 390 24.18 2.07 11.25
C GLY A 390 25.33 2.05 12.26
N ARG A 391 25.03 2.49 13.48
CA ARG A 391 26.06 2.82 14.50
C ARG A 391 26.97 1.63 14.80
N GLY A 392 28.29 1.84 14.75
CA GLY A 392 29.28 0.77 14.94
C GLY A 392 29.54 -0.10 13.70
N ARG A 393 28.69 0.01 12.66
CA ARG A 393 28.78 -0.70 11.37
C ARG A 393 28.64 0.25 10.16
N ARG A 394 29.11 1.50 10.28
CA ARG A 394 28.98 2.52 9.22
C ARG A 394 29.91 2.35 8.01
N ARG A 395 30.86 1.41 8.12
CA ARG A 395 31.90 1.15 7.11
C ARG A 395 32.24 -0.33 7.09
N VAL A 396 31.25 -1.17 6.78
CA VAL A 396 31.45 -2.61 6.66
C VAL A 396 31.93 -2.92 5.24
N PRO A 397 33.04 -3.67 5.05
CA PRO A 397 33.48 -4.08 3.73
C PRO A 397 32.50 -5.10 3.13
N LEU A 398 32.37 -5.05 1.81
CA LEU A 398 31.50 -5.96 1.06
C LEU A 398 32.07 -7.39 1.06
N GLU A 399 31.20 -8.40 1.20
CA GLU A 399 31.61 -9.81 1.03
C GLU A 399 31.81 -10.16 -0.45
N THR A 400 31.06 -9.49 -1.34
CA THR A 400 31.18 -9.57 -2.80
C THR A 400 30.90 -8.21 -3.42
N ASN A 401 31.61 -7.88 -4.50
CA ASN A 401 31.34 -6.66 -5.27
C ASN A 401 30.14 -6.84 -6.23
N ARG A 402 29.73 -8.08 -6.54
CA ARG A 402 28.57 -8.35 -7.39
C ARG A 402 27.39 -8.63 -6.47
N ARG A 403 26.58 -7.61 -6.25
CA ARG A 403 25.50 -7.63 -5.27
C ARG A 403 24.14 -7.56 -5.96
N GLY A 404 23.13 -8.12 -5.33
CA GLY A 404 21.79 -8.13 -5.88
C GLY A 404 20.88 -9.16 -5.23
N ARG A 405 19.65 -9.17 -5.73
CA ARG A 405 18.64 -10.15 -5.37
C ARG A 405 17.84 -10.64 -6.56
N ILE A 406 17.26 -11.82 -6.42
CA ILE A 406 16.15 -12.31 -7.23
C ILE A 406 15.06 -12.78 -6.27
N LEU A 407 13.89 -12.17 -6.35
CA LEU A 407 12.71 -12.53 -5.58
C LEU A 407 11.54 -12.78 -6.52
N ALA A 408 10.98 -13.99 -6.49
CA ALA A 408 9.77 -14.32 -7.22
C ALA A 408 8.75 -14.94 -6.28
N ARG A 409 7.52 -14.43 -6.31
CA ARG A 409 6.39 -14.97 -5.56
C ARG A 409 5.25 -15.25 -6.54
N HIS A 410 4.73 -16.45 -6.52
CA HIS A 410 3.65 -16.91 -7.38
C HIS A 410 2.59 -17.62 -6.55
N ARG A 411 1.31 -17.29 -6.79
CA ARG A 411 0.19 -18.05 -6.26
C ARG A 411 -0.83 -18.29 -7.36
N GLN A 412 -1.26 -19.54 -7.48
CA GLN A 412 -2.27 -19.96 -8.42
C GLN A 412 -3.32 -20.81 -7.71
N GLU A 413 -4.58 -20.43 -7.90
CA GLU A 413 -5.73 -21.27 -7.60
C GLU A 413 -5.93 -22.24 -8.78
N LEU A 414 -5.96 -23.52 -8.48
CA LEU A 414 -6.16 -24.63 -9.41
C LEU A 414 -7.54 -25.25 -9.19
N HIS A 415 -7.94 -26.16 -10.08
CA HIS A 415 -9.22 -26.86 -9.98
C HIS A 415 -9.34 -27.65 -8.66
N HIS A 416 -10.57 -27.74 -8.13
CA HIS A 416 -10.91 -28.47 -6.89
C HIS A 416 -10.30 -27.87 -5.61
N ASP A 417 -10.33 -26.54 -5.47
CA ASP A 417 -9.90 -25.79 -4.27
C ASP A 417 -8.43 -26.05 -3.89
N LEU A 418 -7.61 -26.34 -4.90
CA LEU A 418 -6.19 -26.58 -4.74
C LEU A 418 -5.44 -25.27 -4.99
N GLN A 419 -4.50 -24.91 -4.11
CA GLN A 419 -3.69 -23.71 -4.22
C GLN A 419 -2.23 -24.11 -4.35
N PHE A 420 -1.58 -23.64 -5.41
CA PHE A 420 -0.15 -23.75 -5.60
C PHE A 420 0.51 -22.42 -5.25
N THR A 421 1.51 -22.44 -4.37
CA THR A 421 2.35 -21.28 -4.03
C THR A 421 3.80 -21.62 -4.39
N LEU A 422 4.52 -20.68 -4.98
CA LEU A 422 5.97 -20.78 -5.20
C LEU A 422 6.63 -19.49 -4.73
N GLU A 423 7.74 -19.62 -4.02
CA GLU A 423 8.63 -18.53 -3.66
C GLU A 423 10.06 -18.90 -4.07
N PHE A 424 10.78 -17.95 -4.67
CA PHE A 424 12.19 -18.08 -5.00
C PHE A 424 12.90 -16.83 -4.50
N GLY A 425 13.78 -16.99 -3.52
CA GLY A 425 14.56 -15.92 -2.90
C GLY A 425 16.04 -16.24 -2.97
N LEU A 426 16.80 -15.40 -3.68
CA LEU A 426 18.25 -15.48 -3.80
C LEU A 426 18.86 -14.12 -3.54
N ILE A 427 19.79 -14.04 -2.60
CA ILE A 427 20.43 -12.80 -2.15
C ILE A 427 21.95 -12.97 -2.27
N SER A 428 22.66 -11.91 -2.66
CA SER A 428 24.11 -11.98 -2.91
C SER A 428 24.98 -12.16 -1.67
N ASP A 429 24.60 -11.52 -0.57
CA ASP A 429 25.34 -11.48 0.70
C ASP A 429 24.43 -11.05 1.86
N ARG A 430 24.89 -11.31 3.09
CA ARG A 430 24.12 -11.10 4.33
C ARG A 430 23.68 -9.66 4.61
N ASN A 431 24.40 -8.67 4.08
CA ASN A 431 24.13 -7.26 4.36
C ASN A 431 23.33 -6.58 3.23
N PHE A 432 23.06 -7.29 2.14
CA PHE A 432 22.47 -6.70 0.94
C PHE A 432 21.08 -6.13 1.19
N LEU A 433 20.20 -6.89 1.85
CA LEU A 433 18.86 -6.42 2.19
C LEU A 433 18.92 -5.29 3.22
N GLU A 434 19.73 -5.39 4.27
CA GLU A 434 19.89 -4.34 5.29
C GLU A 434 20.37 -2.99 4.70
N GLU A 435 21.25 -3.00 3.69
CA GLU A 435 21.75 -1.77 3.03
C GLU A 435 20.73 -1.19 2.03
N TYR A 436 20.25 -2.01 1.07
CA TYR A 436 19.46 -1.54 -0.09
C TYR A 436 17.94 -1.64 0.10
N TYR A 437 17.47 -2.54 0.96
CA TYR A 437 16.06 -2.87 1.18
C TYR A 437 15.75 -2.95 2.69
N GLU A 438 16.22 -1.98 3.47
CA GLU A 438 16.11 -1.97 4.94
C GLU A 438 14.68 -2.17 5.45
N GLU A 439 13.69 -1.52 4.82
CA GLU A 439 12.28 -1.69 5.18
C GLU A 439 11.81 -3.14 4.95
N GLU A 440 12.28 -3.80 3.89
CA GLU A 440 11.94 -5.21 3.66
C GLU A 440 12.68 -6.15 4.63
N TRP A 441 13.91 -5.80 5.02
CA TRP A 441 14.68 -6.57 5.99
C TRP A 441 14.09 -6.50 7.40
N ASP A 442 13.60 -5.33 7.81
CA ASP A 442 13.08 -5.11 9.15
C ASP A 442 11.61 -5.54 9.30
N ASP A 443 10.77 -5.32 8.29
CA ASP A 443 9.30 -5.42 8.40
C ASP A 443 8.66 -6.52 7.53
N GLU A 444 9.35 -7.03 6.48
CA GLU A 444 8.79 -8.07 5.61
C GLU A 444 9.25 -9.48 6.00
N LYS A 445 8.48 -10.48 5.55
CA LYS A 445 8.82 -11.90 5.69
C LYS A 445 10.11 -12.24 4.93
N ASP A 446 10.95 -13.06 5.57
CA ASP A 446 12.14 -13.69 4.99
C ASP A 446 11.92 -14.29 3.58
N GLN A 447 12.96 -14.14 2.76
CA GLN A 447 12.98 -14.56 1.36
C GLN A 447 13.39 -16.04 1.24
N ALA A 448 12.41 -16.94 1.33
CA ALA A 448 12.64 -18.37 1.20
C ALA A 448 12.66 -18.85 -0.27
N THR A 449 13.22 -20.04 -0.52
CA THR A 449 13.08 -20.74 -1.80
C THR A 449 12.33 -22.07 -1.61
N GLY A 450 11.08 -22.11 -2.05
CA GLY A 450 10.21 -23.27 -1.83
C GLY A 450 8.90 -23.26 -2.60
N ILE A 451 8.18 -24.37 -2.49
CA ILE A 451 6.88 -24.60 -3.11
C ILE A 451 5.89 -25.18 -2.10
N GLU A 452 4.64 -24.72 -2.19
CA GLU A 452 3.50 -25.21 -1.40
C GLU A 452 2.41 -25.70 -2.34
N LEU A 453 1.83 -26.85 -2.02
CA LEU A 453 0.57 -27.30 -2.58
C LEU A 453 -0.42 -27.52 -1.44
N ARG A 454 -1.46 -26.70 -1.36
CA ARG A 454 -2.44 -26.72 -0.28
C ARG A 454 -3.85 -26.97 -0.81
N LYS A 455 -4.65 -27.69 -0.04
CA LYS A 455 -6.09 -27.80 -0.24
C LYS A 455 -6.82 -27.60 1.06
N THR A 456 -7.82 -26.74 1.04
CA THR A 456 -8.68 -26.48 2.20
C THR A 456 -10.12 -26.72 1.79
N ARG A 457 -10.83 -27.54 2.56
CA ARG A 457 -12.24 -27.87 2.32
C ARG A 457 -12.95 -28.06 3.65
N ASP A 458 -14.04 -27.33 3.85
CA ASP A 458 -14.83 -27.36 5.08
C ASP A 458 -13.94 -27.08 6.30
N ASN A 459 -13.86 -28.02 7.25
CA ASN A 459 -13.01 -27.96 8.43
C ASN A 459 -11.67 -28.73 8.28
N HIS A 460 -11.33 -29.18 7.08
CA HIS A 460 -10.09 -29.89 6.78
C HIS A 460 -9.14 -29.03 5.94
N SER A 461 -7.86 -29.11 6.24
CA SER A 461 -6.80 -28.56 5.39
C SER A 461 -5.63 -29.51 5.32
N TRP A 462 -5.04 -29.68 4.14
CA TRP A 462 -3.74 -30.34 4.02
C TRP A 462 -2.81 -29.54 3.12
N ALA A 463 -1.51 -29.64 3.37
CA ALA A 463 -0.48 -28.99 2.58
C ALA A 463 0.73 -29.91 2.40
N PHE A 464 1.32 -29.87 1.21
CA PHE A 464 2.66 -30.34 0.95
C PHE A 464 3.57 -29.13 0.77
N TRP A 465 4.68 -29.10 1.49
CA TRP A 465 5.65 -28.01 1.46
C TRP A 465 7.04 -28.58 1.17
N SER A 466 7.81 -27.88 0.35
CA SER A 466 9.23 -28.18 0.14
C SER A 466 10.00 -26.88 0.07
N GLN A 467 11.11 -26.81 0.80
CA GLN A 467 11.99 -25.63 0.83
C GLN A 467 13.44 -26.09 0.76
N VAL A 468 14.26 -25.32 0.06
CA VAL A 468 15.71 -25.50 -0.03
C VAL A 468 16.41 -24.20 0.36
N ARG A 469 17.59 -24.32 0.96
CA ARG A 469 18.37 -23.16 1.39
C ARG A 469 19.30 -22.74 0.27
N LEU A 470 19.11 -21.53 -0.25
CA LEU A 470 20.01 -20.93 -1.25
C LEU A 470 20.99 -19.93 -0.63
N ASN A 471 20.63 -19.33 0.51
CA ASN A 471 21.41 -18.30 1.18
C ASN A 471 22.15 -18.91 2.38
N ASP A 472 23.45 -19.14 2.23
CA ASP A 472 24.25 -19.86 3.24
C ASP A 472 24.63 -19.03 4.48
N PHE A 473 24.20 -17.78 4.53
CA PHE A 473 24.45 -16.84 5.64
C PHE A 473 23.26 -16.67 6.58
N PHE A 474 22.11 -17.25 6.26
CA PHE A 474 20.96 -17.37 7.17
C PHE A 474 20.83 -18.80 7.66
N THR A 475 20.39 -19.00 8.89
CA THR A 475 20.02 -20.33 9.36
C THR A 475 18.66 -20.65 8.77
N GLU A 476 18.53 -21.78 8.08
CA GLU A 476 17.27 -22.18 7.46
C GLU A 476 17.11 -23.70 7.52
N THR A 477 15.86 -24.15 7.65
CA THR A 477 15.51 -25.57 7.53
C THR A 477 15.10 -25.91 6.10
N GLU A 478 15.83 -26.82 5.46
CA GLU A 478 15.39 -27.44 4.21
C GLU A 478 14.32 -28.50 4.51
N TRP A 479 13.15 -28.40 3.90
CA TRP A 479 12.06 -29.37 4.05
C TRP A 479 11.93 -30.23 2.78
N LEU A 480 12.13 -31.55 2.89
CA LEU A 480 12.36 -32.45 1.74
C LEU A 480 11.49 -33.74 1.69
N PRO A 481 10.18 -33.68 1.43
CA PRO A 481 9.23 -32.59 1.68
C PRO A 481 8.63 -32.69 3.09
N ARG A 482 7.69 -31.80 3.40
CA ARG A 482 6.81 -31.82 4.58
C ARG A 482 5.35 -31.96 4.15
N PHE A 483 4.59 -32.70 4.93
CA PHE A 483 3.13 -32.80 4.84
C PHE A 483 2.51 -32.32 6.16
N ASP A 484 1.49 -31.46 6.06
CA ASP A 484 0.67 -31.01 7.19
C ASP A 484 -0.80 -31.33 6.92
N HIS A 485 -1.52 -31.74 7.97
CA HIS A 485 -2.95 -31.96 7.96
C HIS A 485 -3.60 -31.35 9.21
N TYR A 486 -4.65 -30.57 9.00
CA TYR A 486 -5.45 -29.92 10.02
C TYR A 486 -6.92 -30.37 9.93
N LEU A 487 -7.51 -30.63 11.10
CA LEU A 487 -8.94 -30.76 11.33
C LEU A 487 -9.34 -29.71 12.37
N LEU A 488 -10.14 -28.72 11.97
CA LEU A 488 -10.50 -27.58 12.81
C LEU A 488 -11.99 -27.57 13.13
N GLY A 489 -12.38 -28.20 14.23
CA GLY A 489 -13.73 -28.08 14.77
C GLY A 489 -14.71 -29.12 14.22
N GLN A 490 -14.45 -30.40 14.46
CA GLN A 490 -15.37 -31.48 14.11
C GLN A 490 -16.30 -31.80 15.29
N PRO A 491 -17.62 -31.58 15.17
CA PRO A 491 -18.56 -32.04 16.20
C PRO A 491 -18.62 -33.58 16.22
N VAL A 492 -18.65 -34.15 17.42
CA VAL A 492 -18.75 -35.58 17.69
C VAL A 492 -19.69 -35.86 18.87
N PHE A 493 -20.18 -37.10 18.99
CA PHE A 493 -21.11 -37.53 20.05
C PHE A 493 -22.38 -36.66 20.17
N GLY A 494 -23.00 -36.33 19.03
CA GLY A 494 -24.22 -35.52 18.99
C GLY A 494 -24.00 -34.07 19.40
N ASP A 495 -22.94 -33.45 18.87
CA ASP A 495 -22.54 -32.04 19.06
C ASP A 495 -22.15 -31.66 20.50
N ASN A 496 -22.00 -32.64 21.39
CA ASN A 496 -21.58 -32.42 22.78
C ASN A 496 -20.07 -32.14 22.92
N PHE A 497 -19.28 -32.65 21.97
CA PHE A 497 -17.84 -32.48 21.95
C PHE A 497 -17.39 -31.99 20.58
N THR A 498 -16.31 -31.21 20.56
CA THR A 498 -15.64 -30.76 19.34
C THR A 498 -14.21 -31.24 19.36
N VAL A 499 -13.79 -31.93 18.29
CA VAL A 499 -12.45 -32.46 18.08
C VAL A 499 -11.67 -31.59 17.12
N PHE A 500 -10.40 -31.42 17.41
CA PHE A 500 -9.42 -30.73 16.58
C PHE A 500 -8.16 -31.60 16.47
N SER A 501 -7.48 -31.56 15.32
CA SER A 501 -6.25 -32.32 15.08
C SER A 501 -5.26 -31.55 14.19
N HIS A 502 -3.97 -31.65 14.50
CA HIS A 502 -2.88 -31.22 13.63
C HIS A 502 -1.85 -32.35 13.58
N THR A 503 -1.59 -32.85 12.39
CA THR A 503 -0.58 -33.89 12.14
C THR A 503 0.39 -33.38 11.09
N ASN A 504 1.68 -33.57 11.31
CA ASN A 504 2.72 -33.25 10.36
C ASN A 504 3.75 -34.39 10.24
N VAL A 505 4.30 -34.56 9.05
CA VAL A 505 5.38 -35.51 8.76
C VAL A 505 6.29 -34.89 7.71
N GLY A 506 7.59 -34.83 7.96
CA GLY A 506 8.53 -34.29 6.99
C GLY A 506 9.96 -34.76 7.22
N TYR A 507 10.82 -34.40 6.29
CA TYR A 507 12.26 -34.57 6.39
C TYR A 507 12.92 -33.18 6.47
N PRO A 508 13.10 -32.61 7.67
CA PRO A 508 13.89 -31.40 7.83
C PRO A 508 15.39 -31.69 7.75
N LYS A 509 16.14 -30.72 7.25
CA LYS A 509 17.59 -30.60 7.36
C LYS A 509 17.91 -29.15 7.74
N LEU A 510 18.15 -28.92 9.03
CA LEU A 510 18.52 -27.63 9.57
C LEU A 510 20.00 -27.35 9.25
N LEU A 511 20.27 -26.18 8.68
CA LEU A 511 21.61 -25.72 8.35
C LEU A 511 21.86 -24.37 8.99
N THR A 512 23.02 -24.20 9.61
CA THR A 512 23.34 -22.99 10.36
C THR A 512 23.97 -21.90 9.49
N ALA A 513 23.77 -20.64 9.87
CA ALA A 513 24.33 -19.46 9.24
C ALA A 513 25.86 -19.51 9.19
N SER A 514 26.44 -19.20 8.03
CA SER A 514 27.88 -19.02 7.89
C SER A 514 28.37 -17.80 8.68
N ALA A 515 29.55 -17.90 9.29
CA ALA A 515 30.14 -16.80 10.04
C ALA A 515 30.55 -15.62 9.13
N PRO A 516 30.38 -14.36 9.56
CA PRO A 516 30.76 -13.20 8.77
C PRO A 516 32.28 -13.11 8.58
N ILE A 517 32.71 -12.61 7.43
CA ILE A 517 34.15 -12.50 7.11
C ILE A 517 34.82 -11.27 7.74
N PHE A 518 34.05 -10.25 8.11
CA PHE A 518 34.57 -9.00 8.65
C PHE A 518 34.93 -9.18 10.13
N PRO A 519 36.20 -9.01 10.55
CA PRO A 519 36.63 -9.39 11.90
C PRO A 519 35.86 -8.74 13.06
N PRO A 520 35.46 -7.46 13.02
CA PRO A 520 34.62 -6.87 14.06
C PRO A 520 33.22 -7.48 14.17
N ASP A 521 32.64 -7.95 13.06
CA ASP A 521 31.35 -8.65 13.08
C ASP A 521 31.52 -10.11 13.51
N LEU A 522 32.60 -10.77 13.06
CA LEU A 522 32.95 -12.13 13.51
C LEU A 522 33.19 -12.21 15.02
N ALA A 523 33.77 -11.16 15.61
CA ALA A 523 33.96 -11.07 17.06
C ALA A 523 32.64 -10.98 17.86
N LYS A 524 31.50 -10.78 17.18
CA LYS A 524 30.16 -10.65 17.76
C LYS A 524 29.16 -11.59 17.09
N PHE A 525 29.63 -12.76 16.70
CA PHE A 525 28.84 -13.80 16.06
C PHE A 525 29.02 -15.12 16.81
N ASP A 526 27.91 -15.73 17.19
CA ASP A 526 27.83 -17.09 17.74
C ASP A 526 26.47 -17.68 17.31
N PRO A 527 26.36 -18.99 17.04
CA PRO A 527 25.06 -19.60 16.80
C PRO A 527 24.17 -19.54 18.05
N LEU A 528 22.86 -19.37 17.85
CA LEU A 528 21.85 -19.42 18.93
C LEU A 528 21.74 -20.84 19.51
N ALA A 529 21.18 -20.98 20.71
CA ALA A 529 21.15 -22.23 21.49
C ALA A 529 20.35 -23.38 20.87
N TRP A 530 19.70 -23.18 19.72
CA TRP A 530 19.00 -24.23 18.96
C TRP A 530 19.61 -24.47 17.57
N GLU A 531 20.62 -23.67 17.17
CA GLU A 531 21.25 -23.71 15.85
C GLU A 531 22.24 -24.87 15.74
N PHE A 532 21.69 -26.07 15.59
CA PHE A 532 22.46 -27.28 15.42
C PHE A 532 22.13 -27.95 14.09
N GLU A 533 23.14 -28.19 13.26
CA GLU A 533 22.94 -28.88 11.98
C GLU A 533 22.40 -30.31 12.18
N ARG A 534 21.10 -30.53 11.97
CA ARG A 534 20.43 -31.79 12.21
C ARG A 534 19.51 -32.14 11.05
N GLU A 535 19.38 -33.42 10.77
CA GLU A 535 18.53 -33.90 9.68
C GLU A 535 17.86 -35.24 10.02
N GLY A 536 16.73 -35.49 9.37
CA GLY A 536 16.06 -36.79 9.41
C GLY A 536 14.56 -36.68 9.51
N LEU A 537 13.89 -37.82 9.74
CA LEU A 537 12.43 -37.85 9.86
C LEU A 537 11.95 -37.07 11.09
N ARG A 538 10.97 -36.19 10.89
CA ARG A 538 10.20 -35.51 11.93
C ARG A 538 8.72 -35.78 11.71
N ALA A 539 8.03 -36.27 12.73
CA ALA A 539 6.61 -36.58 12.65
C ALA A 539 5.92 -36.24 13.97
N ALA A 540 4.80 -35.54 13.92
CA ALA A 540 4.03 -35.19 15.10
C ALA A 540 2.53 -35.24 14.83
N SER A 541 1.75 -35.58 15.86
CA SER A 541 0.29 -35.49 15.83
C SER A 541 -0.22 -34.99 17.18
N ARG A 542 -0.88 -33.84 17.17
CA ARG A 542 -1.55 -33.22 18.31
C ARG A 542 -3.06 -33.28 18.10
N ASN A 543 -3.81 -33.66 19.12
CA ASN A 543 -5.25 -33.83 19.07
C ASN A 543 -5.90 -33.20 20.30
N GLU A 544 -6.89 -32.34 20.11
CA GLU A 544 -7.67 -31.70 21.19
C GLU A 544 -9.13 -32.16 21.12
N ILE A 545 -9.72 -32.46 22.28
CA ILE A 545 -11.17 -32.61 22.46
C ILE A 545 -11.66 -31.56 23.45
N SER A 546 -12.74 -30.88 23.11
CA SER A 546 -13.34 -29.82 23.92
C SER A 546 -14.83 -30.03 24.11
N MET A 547 -15.36 -29.55 25.24
CA MET A 547 -16.76 -29.71 25.64
C MET A 547 -17.38 -28.33 25.91
N PRO A 548 -18.03 -27.69 24.92
CA PRO A 548 -18.61 -26.37 25.13
C PRO A 548 -19.88 -26.43 26.00
N LEU A 549 -19.85 -25.74 27.14
CA LEU A 549 -20.95 -25.66 28.10
C LEU A 549 -21.44 -24.22 28.28
N SER A 550 -22.76 -24.04 28.34
CA SER A 550 -23.38 -22.77 28.69
C SER A 550 -23.91 -22.83 30.11
N VAL A 551 -23.27 -22.13 31.05
CA VAL A 551 -23.64 -22.08 32.47
C VAL A 551 -24.16 -20.67 32.78
N GLY A 552 -25.48 -20.49 32.63
CA GLY A 552 -26.11 -19.18 32.79
C GLY A 552 -25.55 -18.17 31.77
N PRO A 553 -25.01 -17.01 32.22
CA PRO A 553 -24.39 -16.03 31.33
C PRO A 553 -22.96 -16.38 30.89
N THR A 554 -22.34 -17.39 31.50
CA THR A 554 -20.95 -17.77 31.26
C THR A 554 -20.87 -18.94 30.27
N LYS A 555 -19.99 -18.84 29.28
CA LYS A 555 -19.56 -20.00 28.49
C LYS A 555 -18.32 -20.60 29.12
N ILE A 556 -18.31 -21.92 29.33
CA ILE A 556 -17.18 -22.66 29.92
C ILE A 556 -16.85 -23.81 28.97
N VAL A 557 -15.58 -23.98 28.63
CA VAL A 557 -15.10 -24.99 27.70
C VAL A 557 -13.92 -25.73 28.32
N PRO A 558 -14.16 -26.84 29.04
CA PRO A 558 -13.10 -27.79 29.37
C PRO A 558 -12.54 -28.41 28.10
N TYR A 559 -11.23 -28.60 28.05
CA TYR A 559 -10.54 -29.24 26.94
C TYR A 559 -9.40 -30.14 27.45
N ALA A 560 -9.10 -31.16 26.66
CA ALA A 560 -7.98 -32.05 26.84
C ALA A 560 -7.27 -32.24 25.51
N SER A 561 -5.94 -32.21 25.53
CA SER A 561 -5.10 -32.36 24.34
C SER A 561 -3.97 -33.36 24.61
N GLY A 562 -3.57 -34.08 23.57
CA GLY A 562 -2.45 -35.00 23.61
C GLY A 562 -1.64 -34.91 22.32
N GLU A 563 -0.31 -34.97 22.46
CA GLU A 563 0.62 -34.99 21.34
C GLU A 563 1.60 -36.16 21.45
N PHE A 564 1.85 -36.78 20.30
CA PHE A 564 2.96 -37.68 20.07
C PHE A 564 3.86 -37.07 18.98
N ALA A 565 5.14 -36.88 19.28
CA ALA A 565 6.11 -36.35 18.35
C ALA A 565 7.39 -37.20 18.33
N TYR A 566 8.00 -37.32 17.16
CA TYR A 566 9.24 -38.06 16.90
C TYR A 566 10.19 -37.20 16.09
N TRP A 567 11.46 -37.18 16.49
CA TRP A 567 12.57 -36.59 15.75
C TRP A 567 13.69 -37.62 15.63
N LYS A 568 14.21 -37.79 14.41
CA LYS A 568 15.34 -38.68 14.16
C LYS A 568 16.61 -38.25 14.87
N GLN A 569 16.80 -36.93 15.02
CA GLN A 569 17.96 -36.33 15.68
C GLN A 569 17.53 -35.17 16.58
N ASP A 570 17.89 -35.27 17.86
CA ASP A 570 17.95 -34.16 18.80
C ASP A 570 19.29 -33.40 18.69
N ILE A 571 19.54 -32.44 19.59
CA ILE A 571 20.81 -31.70 19.63
C ILE A 571 22.00 -32.62 19.92
N GLU A 572 21.85 -33.79 20.53
CA GLU A 572 22.94 -34.74 20.74
C GLU A 572 23.09 -35.77 19.60
N ARG A 573 22.24 -35.71 18.56
CA ARG A 573 22.10 -36.67 17.45
C ARG A 573 21.49 -38.03 17.86
N ASN A 574 20.77 -38.06 18.96
CA ASN A 574 19.99 -39.22 19.39
C ASN A 574 18.58 -39.17 18.81
N GLU A 575 17.91 -40.32 18.74
CA GLU A 575 16.49 -40.36 18.42
C GLU A 575 15.68 -39.84 19.61
N ALA A 576 14.74 -38.93 19.35
CA ALA A 576 13.87 -38.35 20.36
C ALA A 576 12.41 -38.65 20.08
N THR A 577 11.66 -38.95 21.13
CA THR A 577 10.20 -39.07 21.11
C THR A 577 9.65 -38.28 22.28
N ARG A 578 8.57 -37.54 22.06
CA ARG A 578 7.87 -36.79 23.10
C ARG A 578 6.41 -37.19 23.16
N LEU A 579 5.94 -37.47 24.37
CA LEU A 579 4.56 -37.53 24.78
C LEU A 579 4.23 -36.28 25.59
N LEU A 580 3.25 -35.52 25.12
CA LEU A 580 2.79 -34.30 25.77
C LEU A 580 1.29 -34.44 26.08
N GLY A 581 0.95 -34.26 27.36
CA GLY A 581 -0.43 -34.24 27.84
C GLY A 581 -0.83 -32.84 28.29
N GLN A 582 -2.03 -32.40 27.89
CA GLN A 582 -2.53 -31.05 28.13
C GLN A 582 -3.97 -31.08 28.62
N LEU A 583 -4.29 -30.22 29.59
CA LEU A 583 -5.63 -30.05 30.14
C LEU A 583 -5.90 -28.56 30.38
N GLY A 584 -7.13 -28.13 30.19
CA GLY A 584 -7.50 -26.78 30.55
C GLY A 584 -9.00 -26.49 30.55
N VAL A 585 -9.33 -25.28 30.97
CA VAL A 585 -10.71 -24.76 31.00
C VAL A 585 -10.70 -23.30 30.56
N ARG A 586 -11.37 -23.02 29.44
CA ARG A 586 -11.60 -21.68 28.93
C ARG A 586 -12.95 -21.16 29.41
N SER A 587 -13.06 -19.88 29.78
CA SER A 587 -14.32 -19.25 30.14
C SER A 587 -14.48 -17.86 29.55
N SER A 588 -15.72 -17.45 29.30
CA SER A 588 -16.07 -16.10 28.81
C SER A 588 -17.35 -15.61 29.49
N LEU A 589 -17.28 -14.45 30.12
CA LEU A 589 -18.38 -13.80 30.85
C LEU A 589 -18.58 -12.35 30.40
N PRO A 590 -19.66 -12.06 29.66
CA PRO A 590 -20.01 -10.71 29.23
C PRO A 590 -20.88 -9.97 30.27
N PHE A 591 -20.59 -8.68 30.47
CA PHE A 591 -21.37 -7.73 31.26
C PHE A 591 -21.63 -6.46 30.45
N TRP A 592 -22.73 -5.77 30.75
CA TRP A 592 -22.94 -4.43 30.24
C TRP A 592 -23.82 -3.59 31.17
N ARG A 593 -23.65 -2.27 31.10
CA ARG A 593 -24.51 -1.28 31.75
C ARG A 593 -24.70 -0.08 30.83
N VAL A 594 -25.90 0.46 30.78
CA VAL A 594 -26.23 1.68 30.03
C VAL A 594 -26.70 2.76 30.99
N ASP A 595 -26.16 3.96 30.82
CA ASP A 595 -26.59 5.17 31.51
C ASP A 595 -26.94 6.27 30.48
N PRO A 596 -28.23 6.55 30.24
CA PRO A 596 -28.65 7.58 29.29
C PRO A 596 -28.54 9.02 29.85
N THR A 597 -28.21 9.17 31.15
CA THR A 597 -28.13 10.47 31.83
C THR A 597 -26.78 11.15 31.62
N VAL A 598 -25.72 10.38 31.32
CA VAL A 598 -24.39 10.90 30.99
C VAL A 598 -24.44 11.64 29.66
N ARG A 599 -24.37 12.97 29.71
CA ARG A 599 -24.37 13.85 28.52
C ARG A 599 -23.35 14.96 28.69
N SER A 600 -22.63 15.27 27.61
CA SER A 600 -21.65 16.37 27.59
C SER A 600 -21.49 16.89 26.18
N GLU A 601 -21.67 18.20 25.99
CA GLU A 601 -21.37 18.83 24.70
C GLU A 601 -19.86 18.91 24.44
N LEU A 602 -19.06 19.21 25.48
CA LEU A 602 -17.61 19.33 25.38
C LEU A 602 -16.94 18.02 24.92
N PHE A 603 -17.37 16.89 25.49
CA PHE A 603 -16.83 15.57 25.17
C PHE A 603 -17.65 14.82 24.11
N ASN A 604 -18.65 15.49 23.52
CA ASN A 604 -19.56 14.92 22.53
C ASN A 604 -20.15 13.57 22.97
N LEU A 605 -20.72 13.55 24.19
CA LEU A 605 -21.32 12.40 24.85
C LEU A 605 -22.84 12.53 24.87
N ASN A 606 -23.53 11.47 24.44
CA ASN A 606 -24.98 11.33 24.52
C ASN A 606 -25.36 9.92 24.96
N GLY A 607 -25.44 9.74 26.27
CA GLY A 607 -25.54 8.43 26.91
C GLY A 607 -24.22 7.67 26.87
N LEU A 608 -24.06 6.74 27.80
CA LEU A 608 -22.87 5.90 27.90
C LEU A 608 -23.27 4.45 28.12
N ALA A 609 -22.77 3.56 27.27
CA ALA A 609 -22.90 2.12 27.42
C ALA A 609 -21.53 1.52 27.71
N HIS A 610 -21.33 0.90 28.87
CA HIS A 610 -20.10 0.17 29.20
C HIS A 610 -20.34 -1.32 28.99
N LYS A 611 -19.53 -1.94 28.15
CA LYS A 611 -19.52 -3.38 27.89
C LYS A 611 -18.18 -3.95 28.33
N VAL A 612 -18.21 -5.05 29.05
CA VAL A 612 -17.03 -5.76 29.54
C VAL A 612 -17.16 -7.23 29.18
N VAL A 613 -16.11 -7.84 28.64
CA VAL A 613 -16.01 -9.30 28.50
C VAL A 613 -14.79 -9.74 29.27
N ILE A 614 -14.98 -10.58 30.29
CA ILE A 614 -13.89 -11.23 31.01
C ILE A 614 -13.71 -12.61 30.40
N GLU A 615 -12.51 -12.90 29.92
CA GLU A 615 -12.09 -14.19 29.39
C GLU A 615 -11.03 -14.77 30.32
N SER A 616 -11.05 -16.08 30.55
CA SER A 616 -10.02 -16.75 31.34
C SER A 616 -9.66 -18.11 30.73
N ASP A 617 -8.40 -18.51 30.85
CA ASP A 617 -7.93 -19.85 30.46
C ASP A 617 -7.02 -20.40 31.55
N PHE A 618 -7.44 -21.49 32.20
CA PHE A 618 -6.56 -22.28 33.04
C PHE A 618 -5.97 -23.41 32.18
N PHE A 619 -4.65 -23.51 32.15
CA PHE A 619 -3.92 -24.47 31.34
C PHE A 619 -2.86 -25.21 32.16
N TYR A 620 -2.75 -26.51 31.91
CA TYR A 620 -1.73 -27.38 32.48
C TYR A 620 -1.19 -28.32 31.40
N ALA A 621 0.13 -28.40 31.29
CA ALA A 621 0.85 -29.32 30.42
C ALA A 621 1.91 -30.10 31.18
N ASN A 622 2.13 -31.34 30.75
CA ASN A 622 3.26 -32.15 31.18
C ASN A 622 3.89 -32.87 29.98
N SER A 623 5.22 -32.80 29.90
CA SER A 623 6.05 -33.41 28.85
C SER A 623 7.03 -34.42 29.44
N ASP A 624 7.31 -35.50 28.71
CA ASP A 624 8.38 -36.45 29.04
C ASP A 624 9.74 -36.13 28.39
N PHE A 625 9.79 -35.07 27.57
CA PHE A 625 10.99 -34.62 26.86
C PHE A 625 11.16 -33.10 27.00
N LEU A 626 12.39 -32.65 27.26
CA LEU A 626 12.71 -31.24 27.47
C LEU A 626 12.89 -30.52 26.14
N LEU A 627 12.37 -29.29 26.05
CA LEU A 627 12.46 -28.49 24.82
C LEU A 627 13.91 -28.14 24.46
N GLU A 628 14.77 -27.96 25.47
CA GLU A 628 16.15 -27.48 25.30
C GLU A 628 17.04 -28.46 24.53
N ASN A 629 16.62 -29.73 24.44
CA ASN A 629 17.33 -30.78 23.73
C ASN A 629 16.99 -30.82 22.23
N LEU A 630 16.04 -30.01 21.76
CA LEU A 630 15.62 -30.01 20.36
C LEU A 630 16.22 -28.83 19.57
N PRO A 631 16.71 -29.08 18.34
CA PRO A 631 16.93 -27.98 17.40
C PRO A 631 15.57 -27.38 17.01
N LEU A 632 15.54 -26.11 16.61
CA LEU A 632 14.30 -25.42 16.21
C LEU A 632 14.14 -25.50 14.68
N TYR A 633 13.49 -26.55 14.19
CA TYR A 633 13.23 -26.72 12.75
C TYR A 633 12.20 -25.70 12.21
N ASP A 634 11.20 -25.39 13.02
CA ASP A 634 10.21 -24.34 12.76
C ASP A 634 10.63 -23.06 13.50
N GLN A 635 11.38 -22.19 12.82
CA GLN A 635 11.90 -20.94 13.36
C GLN A 635 10.78 -20.01 13.86
N LEU A 636 11.06 -19.30 14.95
CA LEU A 636 10.13 -18.38 15.60
C LEU A 636 10.34 -16.91 15.19
N ASP A 637 11.61 -16.55 15.03
CA ASP A 637 12.07 -15.20 14.73
C ASP A 637 12.47 -15.15 13.24
N ASP A 638 12.23 -14.01 12.59
CA ASP A 638 12.69 -13.74 11.22
C ASP A 638 14.22 -13.44 11.22
N ASP A 639 14.85 -13.51 10.04
CA ASP A 639 16.31 -13.37 9.85
C ASP A 639 16.89 -12.12 10.54
N SER A 640 16.17 -11.00 10.51
CA SER A 640 16.60 -9.73 11.12
C SER A 640 16.63 -9.78 12.64
N ILE A 641 15.65 -10.45 13.25
CA ILE A 641 15.58 -10.63 14.71
C ILE A 641 16.63 -11.63 15.16
N GLU A 642 16.84 -12.73 14.44
CA GLU A 642 17.91 -13.68 14.75
C GLU A 642 19.29 -12.99 14.66
N PHE A 643 19.52 -12.18 13.62
CA PHE A 643 20.75 -11.42 13.46
C PHE A 643 20.97 -10.44 14.63
N PHE A 644 19.90 -9.71 15.00
CA PHE A 644 19.93 -8.81 16.14
C PHE A 644 20.24 -9.56 17.44
N ARG A 645 19.58 -10.69 17.70
CA ARG A 645 19.74 -11.52 18.91
C ARG A 645 21.16 -12.01 19.11
N ARG A 646 21.81 -12.52 18.05
CA ARG A 646 23.23 -12.94 18.09
C ARG A 646 24.14 -11.81 18.55
N ARG A 647 23.91 -10.59 18.06
CA ARG A 647 24.69 -9.40 18.48
C ARG A 647 24.31 -8.91 19.87
N PHE A 648 23.02 -8.98 20.21
CA PHE A 648 22.47 -8.56 21.50
C PHE A 648 23.12 -9.32 22.66
N PHE A 649 23.48 -10.59 22.47
CA PHE A 649 24.28 -11.36 23.44
C PHE A 649 25.60 -10.66 23.82
N PHE A 650 26.36 -10.19 22.82
CA PHE A 650 27.64 -9.52 23.05
C PHE A 650 27.49 -8.08 23.50
N ASP A 651 26.60 -7.33 22.83
CA ASP A 651 26.44 -5.89 23.05
C ASP A 651 25.76 -5.60 24.39
N THR A 652 24.74 -6.40 24.76
CA THR A 652 23.92 -6.18 25.96
C THR A 652 24.41 -6.93 27.18
N PHE A 653 24.69 -8.23 27.01
CA PHE A 653 25.04 -9.09 28.15
C PHE A 653 26.55 -9.26 28.35
N GLY A 654 27.38 -8.66 27.49
CA GLY A 654 28.84 -8.78 27.57
C GLY A 654 29.31 -10.23 27.37
N GLY A 655 28.58 -10.98 26.57
CA GLY A 655 28.84 -12.39 26.27
C GLY A 655 30.24 -12.66 25.70
N ILE A 656 30.69 -13.90 25.84
CA ILE A 656 31.89 -14.43 25.20
C ILE A 656 31.49 -15.59 24.29
N ALA A 657 32.25 -15.82 23.22
CA ALA A 657 31.99 -16.90 22.28
C ALA A 657 31.90 -18.27 22.97
N GLY A 658 30.97 -19.10 22.52
CA GLY A 658 30.53 -20.35 23.14
C GLY A 658 29.38 -20.19 24.14
N GLY A 659 28.64 -19.08 24.11
CA GLY A 659 27.53 -18.77 25.03
C GLY A 659 26.32 -18.20 24.30
N ASP A 660 25.24 -17.96 25.04
CA ASP A 660 24.00 -17.40 24.47
C ASP A 660 23.31 -16.44 25.44
N VAL A 661 22.29 -15.74 24.96
CA VAL A 661 21.42 -14.88 25.77
C VAL A 661 20.89 -15.64 26.98
N PRO A 662 20.74 -14.98 28.14
CA PRO A 662 20.14 -15.63 29.31
C PRO A 662 18.77 -16.23 28.98
N LEU A 663 18.44 -17.38 29.59
CA LEU A 663 17.21 -18.15 29.33
C LEU A 663 15.92 -17.32 29.34
N ARG A 664 15.89 -16.28 30.19
CA ARG A 664 14.75 -15.34 30.30
C ARG A 664 14.50 -14.47 29.07
N PHE A 665 15.48 -14.38 28.17
CA PHE A 665 15.41 -13.66 26.90
C PHE A 665 15.44 -14.59 25.69
N ASP A 666 15.58 -15.90 25.86
CA ASP A 666 15.47 -16.91 24.80
C ASP A 666 14.02 -16.95 24.27
N GLU A 667 13.89 -16.88 22.95
CA GLU A 667 12.65 -16.84 22.17
C GLU A 667 11.78 -18.07 22.42
N ARG A 668 12.39 -19.25 22.59
CA ARG A 668 11.68 -20.50 22.83
C ARG A 668 10.99 -20.46 24.19
N TYR A 669 11.67 -19.93 25.21
CA TYR A 669 11.12 -19.81 26.56
C TYR A 669 10.11 -18.67 26.66
N TYR A 670 10.29 -17.56 25.94
CA TYR A 670 9.26 -16.54 25.82
C TYR A 670 7.99 -17.11 25.18
N ALA A 671 8.11 -17.84 24.06
CA ALA A 671 6.99 -18.47 23.37
C ALA A 671 6.30 -19.56 24.21
N LEU A 672 7.07 -20.38 24.93
CA LEU A 672 6.54 -21.34 25.89
C LEU A 672 5.72 -20.63 26.98
N ARG A 673 6.27 -19.57 27.58
CA ARG A 673 5.64 -18.79 28.66
C ARG A 673 4.39 -18.05 28.20
N SER A 674 4.34 -17.57 26.97
CA SER A 674 3.11 -17.03 26.35
C SER A 674 2.09 -18.12 26.01
N GLY A 675 2.45 -19.39 26.22
CA GLY A 675 1.58 -20.54 26.06
C GLY A 675 1.35 -20.93 24.60
N ILE A 676 2.35 -20.79 23.73
CA ILE A 676 2.25 -21.16 22.30
C ILE A 676 1.80 -22.62 22.10
N GLN A 677 2.26 -23.52 22.98
CA GLN A 677 1.91 -24.94 22.95
C GLN A 677 0.42 -25.24 23.21
N ARG A 678 -0.35 -24.28 23.73
CA ARG A 678 -1.80 -24.40 23.91
C ARG A 678 -2.56 -24.40 22.59
N ASN A 679 -1.97 -23.80 21.56
CA ASN A 679 -2.59 -23.67 20.26
C ASN A 679 -2.35 -24.95 19.46
N LEU A 680 -3.44 -25.56 18.99
CA LEU A 680 -3.33 -26.71 18.10
C LEU A 680 -2.61 -26.36 16.80
N THR A 681 -2.87 -25.18 16.26
CA THR A 681 -2.25 -24.67 15.04
C THR A 681 -0.93 -23.94 15.33
N SER A 682 -0.20 -24.36 16.36
CA SER A 682 1.12 -23.80 16.68
C SER A 682 2.02 -23.88 15.44
N PRO A 683 2.75 -22.80 15.10
CA PRO A 683 3.66 -22.81 13.96
C PRO A 683 4.87 -23.72 14.20
N THR A 684 5.20 -24.01 15.47
CA THR A 684 6.31 -24.87 15.89
C THR A 684 5.79 -26.08 16.66
N THR A 685 6.39 -27.25 16.41
CA THR A 685 6.15 -28.43 17.27
C THR A 685 7.18 -28.45 18.39
N GLU A 686 8.41 -28.01 18.17
CA GLU A 686 9.55 -28.14 19.07
C GLU A 686 9.30 -27.44 20.42
N VAL A 687 8.65 -26.28 20.40
CA VAL A 687 8.37 -25.47 21.61
C VAL A 687 7.15 -25.98 22.37
N ALA A 688 7.38 -27.00 23.20
CA ALA A 688 6.43 -27.50 24.19
C ALA A 688 7.15 -28.20 25.35
N ASP A 689 6.67 -27.96 26.55
CA ASP A 689 7.25 -28.46 27.80
C ASP A 689 6.21 -28.37 28.94
N ASP A 690 6.61 -28.79 30.13
CA ASP A 690 5.92 -28.56 31.39
C ASP A 690 5.50 -27.08 31.57
N LEU A 691 4.21 -26.81 31.72
CA LEU A 691 3.69 -25.45 31.95
C LEU A 691 2.40 -25.46 32.75
N MET A 692 2.26 -24.56 33.71
CA MET A 692 1.01 -24.29 34.40
C MET A 692 0.74 -22.79 34.32
N LEU A 693 -0.38 -22.43 33.69
CA LEU A 693 -0.70 -21.04 33.35
C LEU A 693 -2.16 -20.75 33.66
N PHE A 694 -2.43 -19.54 34.15
CA PHE A 694 -3.75 -18.96 34.23
C PHE A 694 -3.74 -17.61 33.53
N GLU A 695 -4.43 -17.52 32.39
CA GLU A 695 -4.57 -16.28 31.62
C GLU A 695 -5.91 -15.63 31.91
N VAL A 696 -5.93 -14.30 32.09
CA VAL A 696 -7.15 -13.51 32.24
C VAL A 696 -7.09 -12.31 31.31
N ASN A 697 -8.13 -12.13 30.51
CA ASN A 697 -8.32 -10.97 29.65
C ASN A 697 -9.60 -10.22 30.03
N ALA A 698 -9.56 -8.89 30.04
CA ALA A 698 -10.70 -8.03 30.23
C ALA A 698 -10.83 -7.04 29.06
N ARG A 699 -11.79 -7.28 28.18
CA ARG A 699 -12.09 -6.42 27.02
C ARG A 699 -13.19 -5.45 27.38
N GLN A 700 -12.88 -4.15 27.39
CA GLN A 700 -13.79 -3.11 27.83
C GLN A 700 -14.06 -2.11 26.71
N ARG A 701 -15.33 -1.76 26.52
CA ARG A 701 -15.76 -0.73 25.57
C ARG A 701 -16.78 0.19 26.21
N TRP A 702 -16.53 1.49 26.14
CA TRP A 702 -17.51 2.52 26.42
C TRP A 702 -18.02 3.07 25.11
N GLN A 703 -19.33 2.96 24.87
CA GLN A 703 -19.97 3.39 23.64
C GLN A 703 -20.90 4.57 23.91
N THR A 704 -20.95 5.53 22.99
CA THR A 704 -21.86 6.67 23.04
C THR A 704 -22.55 6.88 21.70
N LYS A 705 -23.50 7.80 21.61
CA LYS A 705 -24.17 8.17 20.35
C LYS A 705 -23.62 9.50 19.83
N ARG A 706 -23.14 9.53 18.57
CA ARG A 706 -22.68 10.74 17.89
C ARG A 706 -23.33 10.89 16.51
N GLY A 707 -23.37 12.12 15.99
CA GLY A 707 -23.96 12.46 14.68
C GLY A 707 -25.11 13.46 14.80
N LEU A 708 -25.67 13.83 13.64
CA LEU A 708 -26.78 14.78 13.57
C LEU A 708 -28.00 14.24 14.34
N PRO A 709 -28.81 15.12 14.96
CA PRO A 709 -30.07 14.73 15.57
C PRO A 709 -30.93 13.88 14.61
N GLY A 710 -31.42 12.73 15.08
CA GLY A 710 -32.18 11.77 14.26
C GLY A 710 -31.35 10.85 13.36
N SER A 711 -30.03 11.06 13.24
CA SER A 711 -29.10 10.21 12.49
C SER A 711 -27.88 9.81 13.32
N GLN A 712 -28.05 9.72 14.64
CA GLN A 712 -26.98 9.37 15.57
C GLN A 712 -26.60 7.89 15.44
N ARG A 713 -25.30 7.61 15.48
CA ARG A 713 -24.72 6.27 15.44
C ARG A 713 -24.02 5.95 16.75
N VAL A 714 -24.04 4.69 17.15
CA VAL A 714 -23.27 4.19 18.30
C VAL A 714 -21.81 4.09 17.86
N ILE A 715 -20.91 4.68 18.64
CA ILE A 715 -19.47 4.68 18.39
C ILE A 715 -18.71 4.28 19.66
N ASP A 716 -17.54 3.65 19.49
CA ASP A 716 -16.63 3.33 20.59
C ASP A 716 -15.93 4.62 21.04
N TYR A 717 -16.30 5.11 22.22
CA TYR A 717 -15.74 6.31 22.86
C TYR A 717 -14.41 6.00 23.54
N ILE A 718 -14.35 4.91 24.31
CA ILE A 718 -13.14 4.39 24.91
C ILE A 718 -13.09 2.87 24.68
N THR A 719 -11.93 2.34 24.33
CA THR A 719 -11.62 0.91 24.38
C THR A 719 -10.45 0.70 25.32
N LEU A 720 -10.54 -0.32 26.16
CA LEU A 720 -9.46 -0.77 27.03
C LEU A 720 -9.44 -2.29 27.04
N ASN A 721 -8.39 -2.88 26.51
CA ASN A 721 -8.13 -4.31 26.63
C ASN A 721 -7.00 -4.50 27.64
N LEU A 722 -7.19 -5.43 28.57
CA LEU A 722 -6.18 -5.82 29.56
C LEU A 722 -5.98 -7.33 29.45
N GLY A 723 -4.73 -7.78 29.47
CA GLY A 723 -4.37 -9.19 29.51
C GLY A 723 -3.32 -9.44 30.59
N ALA A 724 -3.41 -10.57 31.29
CA ALA A 724 -2.46 -10.94 32.34
C ALA A 724 -2.25 -12.45 32.41
N PHE A 725 -0.99 -12.84 32.58
CA PHE A 725 -0.54 -14.23 32.71
C PHE A 725 -0.07 -14.48 34.15
N PHE A 726 -0.71 -15.45 34.81
CA PHE A 726 -0.36 -15.88 36.17
C PHE A 726 0.22 -17.29 36.13
N TYR A 727 1.34 -17.50 36.78
CA TYR A 727 2.08 -18.76 36.78
C TYR A 727 2.06 -19.39 38.18
N PRO A 728 1.22 -20.41 38.43
CA PRO A 728 1.12 -21.04 39.74
C PRO A 728 2.38 -21.77 40.19
N LYS A 729 3.29 -22.09 39.26
CA LYS A 729 4.63 -22.65 39.53
C LYS A 729 5.71 -21.66 39.07
N PRO A 730 5.89 -20.53 39.77
CA PRO A 730 6.70 -19.41 39.28
C PRO A 730 8.18 -19.77 39.07
N ASP A 731 8.78 -20.58 39.94
CA ASP A 731 10.20 -20.97 39.82
C ASP A 731 10.50 -21.79 38.55
N ARG A 732 9.54 -22.63 38.13
CA ARG A 732 9.67 -23.45 36.91
C ARG A 732 9.25 -22.68 35.67
N ASP A 733 8.14 -21.95 35.75
CA ASP A 733 7.43 -21.47 34.56
C ASP A 733 7.67 -19.98 34.29
N ASN A 734 8.19 -19.19 35.22
CA ASN A 734 8.25 -17.73 35.08
C ASN A 734 9.36 -17.07 35.89
N PHE A 735 10.51 -17.74 35.99
CA PHE A 735 11.74 -17.20 36.59
C PHE A 735 11.57 -16.65 38.01
N GLY A 736 10.72 -17.30 38.81
CA GLY A 736 10.46 -16.94 40.21
C GLY A 736 9.31 -15.95 40.44
N GLU A 737 8.73 -15.38 39.38
CA GLU A 737 7.61 -14.44 39.51
C GLU A 737 6.25 -15.08 39.25
N SER A 738 5.25 -14.78 40.07
CA SER A 738 3.89 -15.35 39.90
C SER A 738 3.06 -14.65 38.84
N VAL A 739 3.42 -13.43 38.47
CA VAL A 739 2.80 -12.64 37.41
C VAL A 739 3.87 -12.40 36.36
N GLY A 740 3.61 -12.74 35.10
CA GLY A 740 4.54 -12.45 34.00
C GLY A 740 3.94 -11.43 33.06
N LEU A 741 3.73 -11.85 31.81
CA LEU A 741 3.23 -11.02 30.71
C LEU A 741 1.89 -10.33 31.08
N VAL A 742 1.93 -9.03 31.33
CA VAL A 742 0.75 -8.17 31.46
C VAL A 742 0.76 -7.17 30.33
N ASN A 743 -0.34 -7.05 29.62
CA ASN A 743 -0.48 -6.09 28.53
C ASN A 743 -1.74 -5.24 28.68
N TYR A 744 -1.70 -4.06 28.07
CA TYR A 744 -2.89 -3.26 27.84
C TYR A 744 -2.86 -2.56 26.49
N ASP A 745 -4.05 -2.36 25.93
CA ASP A 745 -4.30 -1.54 24.75
C ASP A 745 -5.45 -0.58 25.07
N PHE A 746 -5.20 0.72 24.89
CA PHE A 746 -6.11 1.80 25.25
C PHE A 746 -6.28 2.80 24.12
N VAL A 747 -7.54 3.07 23.77
CA VAL A 747 -7.91 4.13 22.83
C VAL A 747 -9.03 4.96 23.42
N TRP A 748 -8.85 6.28 23.45
CA TRP A 748 -9.89 7.23 23.81
C TRP A 748 -10.14 8.22 22.68
N ASN A 749 -11.30 8.10 22.04
CA ASN A 749 -11.80 9.01 21.01
C ASN A 749 -12.46 10.23 21.67
N VAL A 750 -11.64 11.13 22.24
CA VAL A 750 -12.07 12.35 22.95
C VAL A 750 -13.12 13.13 22.17
N GLY A 751 -12.95 13.23 20.85
CA GLY A 751 -13.93 13.82 19.93
C GLY A 751 -13.81 13.21 18.53
N ASP A 752 -14.33 13.89 17.52
CA ASP A 752 -14.30 13.38 16.13
C ASP A 752 -12.96 13.65 15.43
N ARG A 753 -12.06 14.38 16.10
CA ARG A 753 -10.79 14.87 15.55
C ARG A 753 -9.59 14.61 16.45
N VAL A 754 -9.81 14.16 17.67
CA VAL A 754 -8.76 13.98 18.68
C VAL A 754 -8.94 12.61 19.32
N SER A 755 -7.87 11.82 19.28
CA SER A 755 -7.78 10.54 19.96
C SER A 755 -6.51 10.49 20.79
N ILE A 756 -6.60 9.88 21.96
CA ILE A 756 -5.46 9.51 22.79
C ILE A 756 -5.33 8.01 22.69
N VAL A 757 -4.13 7.52 22.43
CA VAL A 757 -3.81 6.09 22.34
C VAL A 757 -2.67 5.78 23.29
N SER A 758 -2.70 4.60 23.88
CA SER A 758 -1.70 4.13 24.81
C SER A 758 -1.69 2.62 24.78
N ASP A 759 -0.50 2.03 24.78
CA ASP A 759 -0.30 0.60 24.84
C ASP A 759 0.85 0.30 25.79
N GLY A 760 0.90 -0.92 26.31
CA GLY A 760 2.05 -1.35 27.08
C GLY A 760 2.06 -2.84 27.33
N GLN A 761 3.27 -3.35 27.58
CA GLN A 761 3.54 -4.73 27.90
C GLN A 761 4.60 -4.78 29.00
N PHE A 762 4.37 -5.60 30.02
CA PHE A 762 5.21 -5.71 31.20
C PHE A 762 5.47 -7.17 31.50
N ASP A 763 6.75 -7.52 31.62
CA ASP A 763 7.19 -8.75 32.26
C ASP A 763 7.84 -8.38 33.61
N PHE A 764 7.46 -9.10 34.67
CA PHE A 764 7.77 -8.66 36.05
C PHE A 764 9.03 -9.28 36.64
N PHE A 765 9.62 -10.29 36.01
CA PHE A 765 10.92 -10.82 36.44
C PHE A 765 12.03 -9.76 36.34
N GLU A 766 13.16 -9.99 37.02
CA GLU A 766 14.31 -9.07 37.02
C GLU A 766 14.81 -8.80 35.59
N ASP A 767 14.96 -7.53 35.21
CA ASP A 767 15.28 -7.09 33.83
C ASP A 767 14.25 -7.51 32.77
N GLY A 768 13.04 -7.91 33.17
CA GLY A 768 11.94 -8.20 32.25
C GLY A 768 11.54 -6.99 31.40
N LEU A 769 11.17 -7.24 30.14
CA LEU A 769 10.80 -6.17 29.21
C LEU A 769 9.54 -5.45 29.70
N ARG A 770 9.64 -4.13 29.81
CA ARG A 770 8.56 -3.22 30.20
C ARG A 770 8.49 -2.09 29.19
N THR A 771 7.40 -2.05 28.44
CA THR A 771 7.13 -1.02 27.45
C THR A 771 5.83 -0.32 27.78
N ALA A 772 5.80 0.99 27.59
CA ALA A 772 4.59 1.79 27.70
C ALA A 772 4.66 2.96 26.74
N SER A 773 3.57 3.21 26.03
CA SER A 773 3.44 4.30 25.07
C SER A 773 2.25 5.19 25.42
N LEU A 774 2.35 6.47 25.12
CA LEU A 774 1.25 7.42 25.17
C LEU A 774 1.38 8.39 24.00
N ALA A 775 0.37 8.43 23.13
CA ALA A 775 0.34 9.31 21.98
C ALA A 775 -1.01 10.01 21.80
N GLY A 776 -0.96 11.23 21.27
CA GLY A 776 -2.12 12.00 20.84
C GLY A 776 -2.17 12.09 19.31
N VAL A 777 -3.34 11.85 18.75
CA VAL A 777 -3.61 11.98 17.32
C VAL A 777 -4.66 13.06 17.10
N VAL A 778 -4.35 14.04 16.28
CA VAL A 778 -5.25 15.11 15.86
C VAL A 778 -5.43 15.06 14.35
N SER A 779 -6.67 14.92 13.87
CA SER A 779 -6.98 14.86 12.44
C SER A 779 -8.07 15.86 12.07
N ARG A 780 -7.75 16.78 11.18
CA ARG A 780 -8.66 17.68 10.46
C ARG A 780 -8.52 17.37 8.97
N PRO A 781 -9.43 16.57 8.40
CA PRO A 781 -9.37 16.17 7.00
C PRO A 781 -9.10 17.34 6.05
N GLY A 782 -8.13 17.16 5.15
CA GLY A 782 -7.72 18.16 4.16
C GLY A 782 -6.93 19.37 4.67
N LYS A 783 -6.66 19.47 5.99
CA LYS A 783 -5.90 20.60 6.58
C LYS A 783 -4.72 20.20 7.45
N LEU A 784 -4.93 19.34 8.44
CA LEU A 784 -3.93 19.00 9.44
C LEU A 784 -4.09 17.56 9.87
N ARG A 785 -2.99 16.82 9.92
CA ARG A 785 -2.87 15.60 10.67
C ARG A 785 -1.62 15.69 11.53
N TYR A 786 -1.75 15.51 12.83
CA TYR A 786 -0.66 15.47 13.78
C TYR A 786 -0.77 14.18 14.58
N ALA A 787 0.34 13.49 14.77
CA ALA A 787 0.45 12.35 15.67
C ALA A 787 1.77 12.45 16.42
N GLY A 788 1.75 12.40 17.75
CA GLY A 788 2.98 12.45 18.54
C GLY A 788 2.77 11.91 19.93
N GLY A 789 3.84 11.40 20.52
CA GLY A 789 3.79 10.68 21.78
C GLY A 789 5.16 10.36 22.35
N ILE A 790 5.13 9.64 23.45
CA ILE A 790 6.30 9.14 24.15
C ILE A 790 6.19 7.62 24.28
N ARG A 791 7.30 6.91 24.13
CA ARG A 791 7.41 5.47 24.36
C ARG A 791 8.58 5.21 25.30
N GLY A 792 8.32 4.60 26.44
CA GLY A 792 9.34 4.08 27.34
C GLY A 792 9.58 2.60 27.08
N VAL A 793 10.84 2.18 27.15
CA VAL A 793 11.31 0.80 27.13
C VAL A 793 12.28 0.64 28.30
N ASP A 794 12.04 -0.35 29.15
CA ASP A 794 12.85 -0.72 30.30
C ASP A 794 13.01 -2.25 30.32
N GLY A 795 14.11 -2.75 30.88
CA GLY A 795 14.52 -4.16 30.78
C GLY A 795 16.04 -4.27 30.70
N PRO A 796 16.62 -5.10 29.80
CA PRO A 796 18.07 -5.20 29.63
C PRO A 796 18.74 -3.89 29.21
N PHE A 797 17.96 -2.98 28.63
CA PHE A 797 18.35 -1.62 28.30
C PHE A 797 17.19 -0.67 28.60
N GLN A 798 17.50 0.61 28.70
CA GLN A 798 16.53 1.67 28.97
C GLN A 798 16.53 2.69 27.82
N SER A 799 15.34 3.04 27.32
CA SER A 799 15.17 4.07 26.30
C SER A 799 13.83 4.78 26.50
N THR A 800 13.80 6.10 26.26
CA THR A 800 12.56 6.88 26.31
C THR A 800 12.46 7.74 25.08
N ILE A 801 11.67 7.30 24.11
CA ILE A 801 11.59 7.87 22.78
C ILE A 801 10.42 8.87 22.72
N LEU A 802 10.74 10.13 22.47
CA LEU A 802 9.78 11.15 22.05
C LEU A 802 9.69 11.15 20.53
N PHE A 803 8.50 10.93 19.99
CA PHE A 803 8.26 10.91 18.55
C PHE A 803 7.09 11.82 18.16
N GLY A 804 7.15 12.36 16.95
CA GLY A 804 6.11 13.21 16.42
C GLY A 804 6.14 13.29 14.91
N SER A 805 4.96 13.41 14.31
CA SER A 805 4.77 13.63 12.90
C SER A 805 3.61 14.60 12.65
N THR A 806 3.75 15.42 11.61
CA THR A 806 2.76 16.39 11.18
C THR A 806 2.70 16.45 9.67
N SER A 807 1.49 16.50 9.15
CA SER A 807 1.18 16.83 7.77
C SER A 807 0.22 18.02 7.81
N PHE A 808 0.68 19.16 7.32
CA PHE A 808 -0.03 20.43 7.43
C PHE A 808 -0.13 21.14 6.09
N ARG A 809 -1.36 21.49 5.71
CA ARG A 809 -1.65 22.31 4.53
C ARG A 809 -1.67 23.78 4.97
N LEU A 810 -0.58 24.50 4.67
CA LEU A 810 -0.46 25.93 4.95
C LEU A 810 -1.55 26.73 4.22
N ASP A 811 -1.69 26.46 2.93
CA ASP A 811 -2.69 27.05 2.04
C ASP A 811 -3.02 26.10 0.87
N HIS A 812 -3.71 26.60 -0.16
CA HIS A 812 -4.01 25.82 -1.35
C HIS A 812 -2.76 25.38 -2.13
N LYS A 813 -1.62 26.05 -1.92
CA LYS A 813 -0.37 26.00 -2.69
C LYS A 813 0.79 25.29 -2.00
N TRP A 814 0.75 25.11 -0.69
CA TRP A 814 1.86 24.58 0.09
C TRP A 814 1.43 23.54 1.13
N LEU A 815 2.17 22.44 1.16
CA LEU A 815 2.05 21.35 2.12
C LEU A 815 3.39 21.16 2.81
N ILE A 816 3.35 20.88 4.11
CA ILE A 816 4.52 20.52 4.91
C ILE A 816 4.26 19.16 5.52
N ASN A 817 5.21 18.24 5.34
CA ASN A 817 5.32 17.01 6.09
C ASN A 817 6.57 17.10 6.95
N TYR A 818 6.47 16.73 8.23
CA TYR A 818 7.63 16.68 9.11
C TYR A 818 7.45 15.55 10.12
N GLY A 819 8.51 14.81 10.39
CA GLY A 819 8.58 13.77 11.41
C GLY A 819 9.92 13.82 12.12
N SER A 820 9.91 13.55 13.42
CA SER A 820 11.12 13.50 14.25
C SER A 820 10.96 12.45 15.33
N SER A 821 12.07 11.79 15.66
CA SER A 821 12.19 10.88 16.79
C SER A 821 13.48 11.18 17.55
N VAL A 822 13.39 11.26 18.87
CA VAL A 822 14.51 11.57 19.78
C VAL A 822 14.39 10.68 21.00
N ASP A 823 15.44 9.95 21.33
CA ASP A 823 15.61 9.30 22.62
C ASP A 823 16.01 10.35 23.66
N LEU A 824 15.29 10.41 24.78
CA LEU A 824 15.58 11.28 25.92
C LEU A 824 16.73 10.74 26.79
N GLY A 825 17.23 9.53 26.52
CA GLY A 825 18.46 8.98 27.09
C GLY A 825 19.73 9.39 26.32
N ASP A 826 20.80 8.59 26.48
CA ASP A 826 22.13 8.89 25.94
C ASP A 826 22.22 8.80 24.40
N THR A 827 21.29 8.09 23.76
CA THR A 827 21.22 7.99 22.29
C THR A 827 20.93 9.34 21.64
N GLY A 828 20.12 10.18 22.30
CA GLY A 828 19.76 11.49 21.78
C GLY A 828 18.94 11.42 20.49
N ASN A 829 19.37 12.16 19.47
CA ASN A 829 18.65 12.22 18.21
C ASN A 829 18.60 10.83 17.51
N ILE A 830 17.43 10.36 17.10
CA ILE A 830 17.28 9.13 16.30
C ILE A 830 17.20 9.49 14.82
N GLY A 831 16.27 10.38 14.46
CA GLY A 831 16.17 10.84 13.07
C GLY A 831 15.09 11.89 12.83
N GLN A 832 15.24 12.58 11.71
CA GLN A 832 14.29 13.56 11.19
C GLN A 832 13.99 13.29 9.71
N ARG A 833 12.75 13.53 9.32
CA ARG A 833 12.36 13.65 7.92
C ARG A 833 11.46 14.86 7.74
N GLY A 834 11.71 15.65 6.72
CA GLY A 834 10.86 16.78 6.39
C GLY A 834 10.71 16.93 4.89
N GLN A 835 9.56 17.43 4.46
CA GLN A 835 9.28 17.69 3.07
C GLN A 835 8.38 18.92 2.96
N ILE A 836 8.76 19.83 2.08
CA ILE A 836 7.92 20.97 1.68
C ILE A 836 7.50 20.73 0.24
N VAL A 837 6.19 20.67 0.01
CA VAL A 837 5.62 20.42 -1.31
C VAL A 837 4.87 21.66 -1.79
N ARG A 838 5.27 22.17 -2.95
CA ARG A 838 4.52 23.17 -3.72
C ARG A 838 3.48 22.44 -4.58
N VAL A 839 2.21 22.71 -4.32
CA VAL A 839 1.07 22.28 -5.14
C VAL A 839 0.90 23.25 -6.30
N GLY A 840 1.64 23.03 -7.38
CA GLY A 840 1.49 23.78 -8.63
C GLY A 840 0.21 23.40 -9.37
N GLU A 841 -0.12 24.14 -10.41
CA GLU A 841 -1.30 23.84 -11.23
C GLU A 841 -1.14 22.48 -11.92
N SER A 842 0.02 22.19 -12.52
CA SER A 842 0.28 20.92 -13.23
C SER A 842 1.20 19.93 -12.50
N PHE A 843 2.04 20.42 -11.57
CA PHE A 843 3.08 19.64 -10.92
C PHE A 843 3.07 19.81 -9.40
N LEU A 844 3.41 18.75 -8.69
CA LEU A 844 3.81 18.76 -7.30
C LEU A 844 5.34 18.81 -7.25
N VAL A 845 5.89 19.83 -6.62
CA VAL A 845 7.35 19.97 -6.47
C VAL A 845 7.67 19.86 -4.98
N GLY A 846 8.28 18.75 -4.59
CA GLY A 846 8.67 18.45 -3.22
C GLY A 846 10.17 18.63 -3.02
N LEU A 847 10.56 19.44 -2.04
CA LEU A 847 11.91 19.47 -1.49
C LEU A 847 11.90 18.70 -0.17
N GLY A 848 12.59 17.56 -0.14
CA GLY A 848 12.71 16.69 1.03
C GLY A 848 14.10 16.77 1.66
N PHE A 849 14.16 16.57 2.97
CA PHE A 849 15.38 16.32 3.72
C PHE A 849 15.16 15.18 4.69
N ASN A 850 16.21 14.40 4.93
CA ASN A 850 16.23 13.32 5.90
C ASN A 850 17.55 13.34 6.65
N TYR A 851 17.49 13.00 7.93
CA TYR A 851 18.66 12.78 8.77
C TYR A 851 18.43 11.52 9.58
N ASP A 852 19.33 10.56 9.42
CA ASP A 852 19.42 9.35 10.22
C ASP A 852 20.68 9.43 11.07
N HIS A 853 20.52 9.52 12.39
CA HIS A 853 21.65 9.60 13.31
C HIS A 853 22.40 8.27 13.45
N SER A 854 21.71 7.14 13.33
CA SER A 854 22.35 5.83 13.44
C SER A 854 23.32 5.63 12.28
N ARG A 855 22.86 5.88 11.05
CA ARG A 855 23.68 5.81 9.84
C ARG A 855 24.58 7.03 9.66
N ASP A 856 24.37 8.12 10.41
CA ASP A 856 25.04 9.43 10.17
C ASP A 856 24.90 9.82 8.71
N ASN A 857 23.64 9.81 8.26
CA ASN A 857 23.26 10.05 6.89
C ASN A 857 22.32 11.24 6.82
N PHE A 858 22.82 12.35 6.26
CA PHE A 858 22.00 13.47 5.84
C PHE A 858 21.75 13.40 4.33
N GLY A 859 20.48 13.48 3.95
CA GLY A 859 20.05 13.48 2.56
C GLY A 859 19.13 14.65 2.23
N VAL A 860 19.18 15.07 0.96
CA VAL A 860 18.27 16.04 0.36
C VAL A 860 17.78 15.49 -0.97
N GLY A 861 16.47 15.61 -1.22
CA GLY A 861 15.85 15.14 -2.44
C GLY A 861 14.95 16.19 -3.07
N LEU A 862 14.98 16.31 -4.39
CA LEU A 862 14.01 17.06 -5.18
C LEU A 862 13.13 16.07 -5.93
N LEU A 863 11.82 16.13 -5.68
CA LEU A 863 10.84 15.28 -6.34
C LEU A 863 9.88 16.17 -7.15
N VAL A 864 9.71 15.85 -8.42
CA VAL A 864 8.76 16.54 -9.31
C VAL A 864 7.79 15.51 -9.85
N GLU A 865 6.51 15.68 -9.52
CA GLU A 865 5.46 14.74 -9.90
C GLU A 865 4.34 15.45 -10.68
N PRO A 866 3.97 14.98 -11.89
CA PRO A 866 2.82 15.52 -12.60
C PRO A 866 1.50 15.17 -11.89
N ARG A 867 0.63 16.16 -11.63
CA ARG A 867 -0.67 15.98 -10.93
C ARG A 867 -1.69 15.13 -11.70
N PHE A 868 -1.48 14.91 -12.99
CA PHE A 868 -2.37 14.12 -13.85
C PHE A 868 -2.05 12.62 -13.84
N LEU A 869 -0.92 12.22 -13.28
CA LEU A 869 -0.60 10.81 -13.02
C LEU A 869 -0.86 10.49 -11.55
N PRO A 870 -1.35 9.28 -11.23
CA PRO A 870 -1.32 8.80 -9.85
C PRO A 870 0.15 8.59 -9.43
N GLY A 871 0.69 9.45 -8.57
CA GLY A 871 2.07 9.30 -8.10
C GLY A 871 2.23 9.26 -6.59
N ARG A 872 3.50 9.28 -6.15
CA ARG A 872 3.96 8.94 -4.79
C ARG A 872 3.69 10.08 -3.79
N ILE A 873 3.75 11.34 -4.18
CA ILE A 873 3.48 12.51 -3.32
C ILE A 873 2.01 12.54 -2.86
N ASN A 874 1.08 12.15 -3.73
CA ASN A 874 -0.34 12.05 -3.38
C ASN A 874 -0.62 10.99 -2.30
N ARG A 875 0.28 10.01 -2.12
CA ARG A 875 0.15 8.93 -1.12
C ARG A 875 0.89 9.25 0.19
N LEU A 876 2.01 9.97 0.13
CA LEU A 876 2.88 10.26 1.28
C LEU A 876 2.25 11.13 2.39
N SER A 877 1.21 11.91 2.09
CA SER A 877 0.68 12.91 3.05
C SER A 877 -0.60 12.53 3.78
N GLY A 878 -1.29 11.43 3.42
CA GLY A 878 -2.61 11.09 3.97
C GLY A 878 -3.68 12.19 3.81
N MET A 879 -3.36 13.27 3.09
CA MET A 879 -4.22 14.38 2.73
C MET A 879 -4.40 14.33 1.22
N PRO A 880 -5.60 14.02 0.71
CA PRO A 880 -5.82 13.98 -0.72
C PRO A 880 -5.57 15.37 -1.31
N ILE A 881 -4.61 15.46 -2.23
CA ILE A 881 -4.46 16.63 -3.09
C ILE A 881 -5.43 16.41 -4.24
N PRO A 882 -6.45 17.28 -4.39
CA PRO A 882 -7.37 17.12 -5.49
C PRO A 882 -6.65 17.23 -6.83
N PRO A 883 -7.08 16.53 -7.88
CA PRO A 883 -6.49 16.69 -9.20
C PRO A 883 -6.72 18.09 -9.78
N VAL A 884 -5.93 18.43 -10.80
CA VAL A 884 -5.99 19.73 -11.48
C VAL A 884 -7.42 19.99 -11.96
N GLY A 885 -7.98 21.15 -11.59
CA GLY A 885 -9.29 21.58 -12.05
C GLY A 885 -10.49 21.09 -11.22
N MET A 886 -10.31 20.24 -10.20
CA MET A 886 -11.41 19.78 -9.35
C MET A 886 -12.17 20.94 -8.66
N ASN A 887 -11.46 22.03 -8.34
CA ASN A 887 -12.03 23.24 -7.73
C ASN A 887 -12.11 24.44 -8.70
N GLY A 888 -11.98 24.22 -10.02
CA GLY A 888 -11.94 25.29 -11.03
C GLY A 888 -10.52 25.77 -11.37
N LEU A 889 -10.39 27.02 -11.81
CA LEU A 889 -9.08 27.67 -12.03
C LEU A 889 -8.44 27.95 -10.66
N GLU A 890 -7.64 27.00 -10.15
CA GLU A 890 -6.86 27.13 -8.90
C GLU A 890 -5.69 28.13 -8.99
#